data_AF-A0A7C7J8A5-F1
#
_entry.id   AF-A0A7C7J8A5-F1
#
_cell.length_a   1.000
_cell.length_b   1.000
_cell.length_c   1.000
_cell.angle_alpha   90.00
_cell.angle_beta   90.00
_cell.angle_gamma   90.00
#
_symmetry.space_group_name_H-M   'P 1'
#
loop_
_entity.id
_entity.type
_entity.pdbx_description
1 polymer ?
#
loop_
_entity_poly.entity_id
_entity_poly.type
_entity_poly.pdbx_seq_one_letter_code
_entity_poly.pdbx_strand_id
1 'polypeptide(L)'
;LQKSHVENGVLRIVGGVKGWDPSPLLQFQFEEFQGETPGPEVHLCEPLLDDKIAEMETLRVHGLPKASALVLGLAHHHDGDDLLITSGWEALLEGLGFGLQKGKVEQIVDARIHLQARSEKLLQVAALLKIEEVRRGALDAKKAQIRIAAETDARQKGYNIGDTERMGKEAMDEVLDPGPDNPLLLDESFSLEDEHRVDGAMWLVRKTSELRWEHSAPVRIGTRMARPEKAAPREMRPAVHSLFPIGMAGGPQRRLAVAADKGILRVQVRKRFCVRCDAGSGLLTCIAQTSAGEVCGGRCEPRTEAENSTARRMGVMQSLPIQNIIDAARNNLDIRMPQIVKCVKGLMSKGQTPEALEKGILRAAHRLPVFRDGTIRFDMSDVPITHFRPREINVSIERLRQLGYTIDVDGQELRDGEQVVELYPQDFIISKRAEDFLLRTTQFVDDLLVRFYGLEPFYNCQTADDLVGHLTIAIAPHTSGGVLSRIIGWSDCSGGYAHPLFHASKRRNCDGDEDAIMMLLDGLLNFSREILPANRGGQMDAPLVLTTRINPTEVDKEALNVDCAWYYPSAFYEATLSQPQPKEVLDLVDIVDMRIDTPLSLRGYGYTHDCHSLDAGPALSAYKTLETMVDKMNGQLEIGRKLRAVDVRTVASSVVRSHFLPDLRGNLVAFTRQKIRCMKCAHSYRRLPLAGKCIQTKKGGDAMAGVGLGIEADDNRQCGGNLALTVTEGAVRKYINVTGHVVNTYGVDNYTKQNIEWLAKSVESLFNNDRARQASLFDFI
;
A
#
# COMPACT_ATOMS: atom_id res chain seq x y z
N LEU A 1 26.68 10.85 39.60
CA LEU A 1 27.73 11.48 38.74
C LEU A 1 29.00 11.82 39.51
N GLN A 2 28.98 12.51 40.67
CA GLN A 2 30.23 12.81 41.43
C GLN A 2 31.01 11.57 41.90
N LYS A 3 30.33 10.43 42.12
CA LYS A 3 30.97 9.15 42.46
C LYS A 3 31.50 8.39 41.24
N SER A 4 31.27 8.92 40.04
CA SER A 4 31.69 8.34 38.77
C SER A 4 33.14 8.74 38.46
N HIS A 5 33.84 7.91 37.71
CA HIS A 5 35.19 8.19 37.23
C HIS A 5 35.30 7.83 35.75
N VAL A 6 36.23 8.45 35.05
CA VAL A 6 36.48 8.19 33.63
C VAL A 6 37.77 7.39 33.50
N GLU A 7 37.67 6.20 32.92
CA GLU A 7 38.79 5.32 32.62
C GLU A 7 38.76 4.95 31.15
N ASN A 8 39.89 5.09 30.45
CA ASN A 8 40.03 4.74 29.02
C ASN A 8 38.97 5.37 28.09
N GLY A 9 38.50 6.58 28.38
CA GLY A 9 37.49 7.27 27.58
C GLY A 9 36.05 6.78 27.82
N VAL A 10 35.81 6.05 28.89
CA VAL A 10 34.48 5.53 29.28
C VAL A 10 34.10 6.07 30.65
N LEU A 11 32.87 6.57 30.78
CA LEU A 11 32.33 7.01 32.06
C LEU A 11 31.77 5.80 32.82
N ARG A 12 32.38 5.45 33.96
CA ARG A 12 31.90 4.38 34.85
C ARG A 12 31.04 4.95 35.97
N ILE A 13 29.79 4.49 36.05
CA ILE A 13 28.88 4.75 37.15
C ILE A 13 28.89 3.54 38.09
N VAL A 14 29.62 3.67 39.20
CA VAL A 14 29.79 2.62 40.20
C VAL A 14 28.45 2.27 40.85
N GLY A 15 28.10 0.98 40.86
CA GLY A 15 26.84 0.45 41.37
C GLY A 15 25.61 0.91 40.58
N GLY A 16 25.79 1.42 39.36
CA GLY A 16 24.72 2.01 38.55
C GLY A 16 23.60 1.04 38.16
N VAL A 17 23.88 -0.27 38.16
CA VAL A 17 22.94 -1.36 37.81
C VAL A 17 22.94 -2.47 38.85
N LYS A 18 23.36 -2.17 40.08
CA LYS A 18 23.38 -3.13 41.19
C LYS A 18 22.00 -3.77 41.39
N GLY A 19 21.93 -5.10 41.40
CA GLY A 19 20.68 -5.83 41.58
C GLY A 19 19.74 -5.80 40.35
N TRP A 20 20.23 -5.40 39.18
CA TRP A 20 19.44 -5.41 37.95
C TRP A 20 19.22 -6.84 37.43
N ASP A 21 17.97 -7.18 37.11
CA ASP A 21 17.56 -8.47 36.55
C ASP A 21 16.90 -8.28 35.16
N PRO A 22 17.34 -8.98 34.10
CA PRO A 22 16.70 -8.94 32.78
C PRO A 22 15.37 -9.70 32.70
N SER A 23 15.02 -10.57 33.66
CA SER A 23 13.86 -11.47 33.59
C SER A 23 12.50 -10.78 33.31
N PRO A 24 12.18 -9.60 33.88
CA PRO A 24 10.93 -8.88 33.60
C PRO A 24 10.75 -8.49 32.13
N LEU A 25 11.86 -8.25 31.41
CA LEU A 25 11.86 -7.92 29.99
C LEU A 25 11.56 -9.14 29.13
N LEU A 26 12.00 -10.33 29.57
CA LEU A 26 11.81 -11.60 28.85
C LEU A 26 10.37 -12.11 28.95
N GLN A 27 9.66 -11.76 30.03
CA GLN A 27 8.28 -12.17 30.26
C GLN A 27 7.24 -11.11 29.81
N PHE A 28 7.70 -9.94 29.34
CA PHE A 28 6.85 -8.83 28.89
C PHE A 28 5.78 -8.41 29.93
N GLN A 29 6.13 -8.50 31.22
CA GLN A 29 5.28 -8.14 32.37
C GLN A 29 5.72 -6.81 33.00
N PHE A 30 6.12 -5.84 32.16
CA PHE A 30 6.70 -4.56 32.59
C PHE A 30 5.73 -3.73 33.44
N GLU A 31 4.43 -3.81 33.18
CA GLU A 31 3.40 -3.09 33.94
C GLU A 31 3.08 -3.73 35.31
N GLU A 32 3.34 -5.03 35.46
CA GLU A 32 3.01 -5.82 36.66
C GLU A 32 4.23 -5.97 37.61
N PHE A 33 5.38 -5.41 37.24
CA PHE A 33 6.60 -5.56 38.03
C PHE A 33 6.54 -4.75 39.34
N GLN A 34 6.56 -5.48 40.47
CA GLN A 34 6.53 -4.94 41.84
C GLN A 34 7.88 -5.08 42.57
N GLY A 35 8.99 -5.26 41.85
CA GLY A 35 10.33 -5.42 42.46
C GLY A 35 10.95 -4.10 42.96
N GLU A 36 12.00 -4.23 43.77
CA GLU A 36 12.85 -3.10 44.18
C GLU A 36 13.57 -2.50 42.96
N THR A 37 13.72 -1.16 42.94
CA THR A 37 14.36 -0.45 41.82
C THR A 37 15.88 -0.69 41.83
N PRO A 38 16.48 -1.19 40.74
CA PRO A 38 17.92 -1.46 40.68
C PRO A 38 18.79 -0.21 40.81
N GLY A 39 20.04 -0.42 41.20
CA GLY A 39 21.06 0.63 41.29
C GLY A 39 20.98 1.43 42.60
N PRO A 40 21.44 2.70 42.60
CA PRO A 40 21.41 3.52 43.80
C PRO A 40 19.97 3.86 44.21
N GLU A 41 19.70 3.91 45.52
CA GLU A 41 18.39 4.35 46.04
C GLU A 41 18.10 5.79 45.61
N VAL A 42 16.93 6.00 45.03
CA VAL A 42 16.45 7.31 44.57
C VAL A 42 15.06 7.55 45.13
N HIS A 43 14.90 8.64 45.88
CA HIS A 43 13.58 9.13 46.25
C HIS A 43 12.99 9.93 45.10
N LEU A 44 11.89 9.43 44.54
CA LEU A 44 11.13 10.14 43.52
C LEU A 44 10.21 11.16 44.18
N CYS A 45 10.23 12.39 43.67
CA CYS A 45 9.26 13.40 44.05
C CYS A 45 7.91 13.07 43.40
N GLU A 46 6.83 13.53 44.04
CA GLU A 46 5.51 13.50 43.42
C GLU A 46 5.51 14.32 42.12
N PRO A 47 4.78 13.86 41.09
CA PRO A 47 4.71 14.61 39.84
C PRO A 47 4.03 15.95 40.07
N LEU A 48 4.60 17.01 39.49
CA LEU A 48 4.18 18.39 39.75
C LEU A 48 2.94 18.79 38.93
N LEU A 49 2.89 18.34 37.66
CA LEU A 49 1.86 18.74 36.68
C LEU A 49 1.00 17.57 36.19
N ASP A 50 1.57 16.37 36.11
CA ASP A 50 0.89 15.18 35.59
C ASP A 50 0.46 14.24 36.71
N ASP A 51 -0.53 13.38 36.46
CA ASP A 51 -1.00 12.37 37.43
C ASP A 51 0.00 11.21 37.62
N LYS A 52 0.97 11.07 36.71
CA LYS A 52 1.92 9.95 36.66
C LYS A 52 3.31 10.46 36.32
N ILE A 53 4.31 9.78 36.90
CA ILE A 53 5.71 10.00 36.52
C ILE A 53 5.95 9.38 35.14
N ALA A 54 6.46 10.18 34.21
CA ALA A 54 6.85 9.71 32.88
C ALA A 54 7.94 8.62 32.99
N GLU A 55 7.87 7.58 32.15
CA GLU A 55 8.87 6.49 32.10
C GLU A 55 9.07 5.74 33.43
N MET A 56 8.06 5.77 34.33
CA MET A 56 8.14 5.11 35.64
C MET A 56 8.42 3.60 35.53
N GLU A 57 7.86 2.94 34.52
CA GLU A 57 8.08 1.51 34.27
C GLU A 57 9.55 1.24 33.88
N THR A 58 10.10 2.04 32.95
CA THR A 58 11.50 2.01 32.55
C THR A 58 12.42 2.21 33.76
N LEU A 59 12.09 3.17 34.62
CA LEU A 59 12.82 3.43 35.85
C LEU A 59 12.77 2.25 36.83
N ARG A 60 11.60 1.62 37.02
CA ARG A 60 11.44 0.48 37.92
C ARG A 60 12.26 -0.72 37.49
N VAL A 61 12.30 -1.00 36.19
CA VAL A 61 13.02 -2.17 35.64
C VAL A 61 14.53 -1.93 35.59
N HIS A 62 14.97 -0.71 35.27
CA HIS A 62 16.38 -0.45 34.96
C HIS A 62 17.14 0.32 36.04
N GLY A 63 16.45 1.00 36.95
CA GLY A 63 17.07 1.97 37.85
C GLY A 63 17.39 3.29 37.14
N LEU A 64 17.59 4.36 37.92
CA LEU A 64 17.78 5.72 37.39
C LEU A 64 18.95 5.83 36.40
N PRO A 65 20.16 5.30 36.67
CA PRO A 65 21.31 5.50 35.78
C PRO A 65 21.10 4.86 34.41
N LYS A 66 20.62 3.61 34.37
CA LYS A 66 20.40 2.89 33.11
C LYS A 66 19.16 3.40 32.36
N ALA A 67 18.07 3.70 33.07
CA ALA A 67 16.90 4.31 32.45
C ALA A 67 17.24 5.65 31.76
N SER A 68 18.04 6.49 32.42
CA SER A 68 18.50 7.76 31.85
C SER A 68 19.35 7.54 30.59
N ALA A 69 20.28 6.58 30.63
CA ALA A 69 21.11 6.25 29.47
C ALA A 69 20.26 5.73 28.29
N LEU A 70 19.24 4.91 28.55
CA LEU A 70 18.30 4.42 27.53
C LEU A 70 17.45 5.54 26.93
N VAL A 71 16.90 6.43 27.76
CA VAL A 71 16.04 7.53 27.30
C VAL A 71 16.82 8.55 26.47
N LEU A 72 18.05 8.87 26.89
CA LEU A 72 18.95 9.78 26.19
C LEU A 72 19.64 9.16 24.97
N GLY A 73 19.52 7.84 24.77
CA GLY A 73 20.16 7.14 23.65
C GLY A 73 21.68 7.05 23.77
N LEU A 74 22.22 7.02 25.00
CA LEU A 74 23.65 6.90 25.25
C LEU A 74 24.08 5.44 25.10
N ALA A 75 25.11 5.16 24.30
CA ALA A 75 25.65 3.81 24.17
C ALA A 75 26.30 3.38 25.49
N HIS A 76 25.87 2.24 26.03
CA HIS A 76 26.32 1.74 27.33
C HIS A 76 26.33 0.21 27.41
N HIS A 77 27.11 -0.33 28.34
CA HIS A 77 27.12 -1.75 28.69
C HIS A 77 27.35 -1.93 30.20
N HIS A 78 27.18 -3.17 30.68
CA HIS A 78 27.35 -3.52 32.08
C HIS A 78 28.74 -4.14 32.32
N ASP A 79 29.33 -3.86 33.47
CA ASP A 79 30.52 -4.54 34.01
C ASP A 79 30.24 -4.88 35.48
N GLY A 80 29.73 -6.09 35.73
CA GLY A 80 29.18 -6.44 37.04
C GLY A 80 27.99 -5.54 37.45
N ASP A 81 28.11 -4.89 38.61
CA ASP A 81 27.10 -3.95 39.15
C ASP A 81 27.24 -2.52 38.57
N ASP A 82 28.27 -2.27 37.76
CA ASP A 82 28.60 -0.95 37.23
C ASP A 82 28.02 -0.73 35.82
N LEU A 83 27.69 0.53 35.53
CA LEU A 83 27.22 0.96 34.22
C LEU A 83 28.32 1.77 33.50
N LEU A 84 28.70 1.34 32.30
CA LEU A 84 29.75 1.97 31.50
C LEU A 84 29.12 2.66 30.30
N ILE A 85 29.30 3.98 30.20
CA ILE A 85 28.83 4.79 29.06
C ILE A 85 30.01 5.06 28.13
N THR A 86 29.94 4.52 26.91
CA THR A 86 31.05 4.52 25.94
C THR A 86 31.08 5.71 25.01
N SER A 87 29.94 6.39 24.82
CA SER A 87 29.84 7.54 23.92
C SER A 87 28.82 8.55 24.42
N GLY A 88 29.07 9.84 24.21
CA GLY A 88 28.15 10.92 24.57
C GLY A 88 28.11 11.22 26.07
N TRP A 89 29.03 10.65 26.86
CA TRP A 89 29.12 10.93 28.28
C TRP A 89 29.67 12.33 28.55
N GLU A 90 30.48 12.88 27.64
CA GLU A 90 31.00 14.25 27.71
C GLU A 90 29.84 15.26 27.67
N ALA A 91 28.95 15.08 26.70
CA ALA A 91 27.71 15.84 26.56
C ALA A 91 26.79 15.70 27.78
N LEU A 92 26.68 14.48 28.34
CA LEU A 92 25.91 14.23 29.57
C LEU A 92 26.48 15.00 30.77
N LEU A 93 27.79 14.97 30.97
CA LEU A 93 28.44 15.67 32.08
C LEU A 93 28.29 17.18 31.92
N GLU A 94 28.66 17.69 30.74
CA GLU A 94 28.62 19.11 30.41
C GLU A 94 27.20 19.67 30.60
N GLY A 95 26.19 19.03 30.01
CA GLY A 95 24.82 19.52 30.07
C GLY A 95 24.22 19.51 31.47
N LEU A 96 24.76 18.69 32.38
CA LEU A 96 24.36 18.65 33.79
C LEU A 96 25.25 19.53 34.69
N GLY A 97 26.15 20.33 34.13
CA GLY A 97 27.03 21.24 34.87
C GLY A 97 28.24 20.56 35.52
N PHE A 98 28.65 19.39 35.03
CA PHE A 98 29.85 18.68 35.48
C PHE A 98 30.97 18.79 34.44
N GLY A 99 32.21 18.73 34.92
CA GLY A 99 33.40 18.64 34.07
C GLY A 99 34.38 17.61 34.57
N LEU A 100 35.46 17.43 33.81
CA LEU A 100 36.49 16.46 34.10
C LEU A 100 37.77 17.16 34.57
N GLN A 101 38.23 16.85 35.79
CA GLN A 101 39.54 17.25 36.29
C GLN A 101 40.33 16.03 36.74
N LYS A 102 41.49 15.77 36.13
CA LYS A 102 42.40 14.65 36.46
C LYS A 102 41.68 13.27 36.51
N GLY A 103 40.74 13.02 35.60
CA GLY A 103 39.99 11.76 35.50
C GLY A 103 38.82 11.59 36.49
N LYS A 104 38.58 12.59 37.35
CA LYS A 104 37.43 12.63 38.26
C LYS A 104 36.37 13.61 37.76
N VAL A 105 35.11 13.28 38.00
CA VAL A 105 33.96 14.12 37.68
C VAL A 105 33.77 15.16 38.79
N GLU A 106 33.94 16.44 38.45
CA GLU A 106 33.74 17.56 39.36
C GLU A 106 32.55 18.41 38.94
N GLN A 107 31.86 18.99 39.92
CA GLN A 107 30.72 19.87 39.66
C GLN A 107 31.22 21.29 39.39
N ILE A 108 30.90 21.82 38.21
CA ILE A 108 31.25 23.19 37.80
C ILE A 108 30.09 24.13 38.12
N VAL A 109 28.86 23.73 37.73
CA VAL A 109 27.63 24.51 37.94
C VAL A 109 26.64 23.69 38.77
N ASP A 110 26.01 24.32 39.76
CA ASP A 110 25.01 23.65 40.58
C ASP A 110 23.61 23.72 39.99
N ALA A 111 23.28 22.72 39.16
CA ALA A 111 21.96 22.55 38.55
C ALA A 111 20.80 22.52 39.57
N ARG A 112 21.06 22.16 40.85
CA ARG A 112 20.01 22.09 41.89
C ARG A 112 19.40 23.46 42.19
N ILE A 113 20.18 24.53 42.13
CA ILE A 113 19.71 25.90 42.37
C ILE A 113 18.65 26.27 41.34
N HIS A 114 18.91 25.96 40.07
CA HIS A 114 17.98 26.21 38.97
C HIS A 114 16.73 25.33 39.07
N LEU A 115 16.91 24.04 39.39
CA LEU A 115 15.79 23.10 39.55
C LEU A 115 14.84 23.51 40.68
N GLN A 116 15.37 23.89 41.86
CA GLN A 116 14.56 24.35 42.98
C GLN A 116 13.73 25.58 42.58
N ALA A 117 14.37 26.61 42.02
CA ALA A 117 13.68 27.81 41.57
C ALA A 117 12.60 27.55 40.50
N ARG A 118 12.84 26.64 39.55
CA ARG A 118 11.85 26.25 38.53
C ARG A 118 10.71 25.44 39.17
N SER A 119 11.01 24.51 40.08
CA SER A 119 10.00 23.68 40.75
C SER A 119 9.03 24.49 41.60
N GLU A 120 9.51 25.50 42.33
CA GLU A 120 8.67 26.41 43.12
C GLU A 120 7.70 27.19 42.24
N LYS A 121 8.17 27.68 41.09
CA LYS A 121 7.32 28.36 40.10
C LYS A 121 6.27 27.41 39.52
N LEU A 122 6.66 26.19 39.14
CA LEU A 122 5.72 25.21 38.60
C LEU A 122 4.65 24.78 39.61
N LEU A 123 4.98 24.70 40.90
CA LEU A 123 4.00 24.45 41.97
C LEU A 123 2.97 25.58 42.08
N GLN A 124 3.42 26.84 41.98
CA GLN A 124 2.52 28.00 41.98
C GLN A 124 1.60 27.99 40.75
N VAL A 125 2.17 27.71 39.58
CA VAL A 125 1.42 27.55 38.32
C VAL A 125 0.37 26.43 38.43
N ALA A 126 0.76 25.24 38.91
CA ALA A 126 -0.13 24.10 39.06
C ALA A 126 -1.30 24.41 40.01
N ALA A 127 -1.04 25.10 41.11
CA ALA A 127 -2.09 25.52 42.04
C ALA A 127 -3.08 26.49 41.38
N LEU A 128 -2.58 27.45 40.60
CA LEU A 128 -3.41 28.42 39.91
C LEU A 128 -4.26 27.79 38.79
N LEU A 129 -3.66 26.93 37.98
CA LEU A 129 -4.35 26.19 36.93
C LEU A 129 -5.45 25.29 37.51
N LYS A 130 -5.21 24.66 38.66
CA LYS A 130 -6.22 23.86 39.35
C LYS A 130 -7.39 24.69 39.87
N ILE A 131 -7.13 25.89 40.38
CA ILE A 131 -8.20 26.84 40.78
C ILE A 131 -9.04 27.20 39.56
N GLU A 132 -8.40 27.50 38.43
CA GLU A 132 -9.09 27.84 37.19
C GLU A 132 -9.88 26.66 36.60
N GLU A 133 -9.34 25.44 36.66
CA GLU A 133 -10.04 24.23 36.23
C GLU A 133 -11.30 23.98 37.05
N VAL A 134 -11.23 24.16 38.37
CA VAL A 134 -12.40 24.05 39.26
C VAL A 134 -13.44 25.14 38.93
N ARG A 135 -12.99 26.38 38.69
CA ARG A 135 -13.86 27.50 38.32
C ARG A 135 -14.58 27.23 36.99
N ARG A 136 -13.83 26.79 35.97
CA ARG A 136 -14.37 26.42 34.65
C ARG A 136 -15.32 25.23 34.76
N GLY A 137 -14.97 24.19 35.52
CA GLY A 137 -15.85 23.05 35.76
C GLY A 137 -17.18 23.43 36.42
N ALA A 138 -17.15 24.33 37.41
CA ALA A 138 -18.36 24.85 38.05
C ALA A 138 -19.22 25.71 37.10
N LEU A 139 -18.57 26.54 36.28
CA LEU A 139 -19.23 27.34 35.25
C LEU A 139 -19.88 26.45 34.18
N ASP A 140 -19.16 25.43 33.70
CA ASP A 140 -19.64 24.48 32.69
C ASP A 140 -20.79 23.61 33.23
N ALA A 141 -20.75 23.21 34.51
CA ALA A 141 -21.86 22.53 35.16
C ALA A 141 -23.11 23.41 35.23
N LYS A 142 -22.95 24.71 35.58
CA LYS A 142 -24.05 25.69 35.62
C LYS A 142 -24.63 25.94 34.22
N LYS A 143 -23.77 26.10 33.22
CA LYS A 143 -24.12 26.21 31.79
C LYS A 143 -24.87 24.98 31.31
N ALA A 144 -24.40 23.78 31.63
CA ALA A 144 -25.06 22.52 31.28
C ALA A 144 -26.44 22.38 31.94
N GLN A 145 -26.59 22.76 33.21
CA GLN A 145 -27.87 22.71 33.91
C GLN A 145 -28.90 23.63 33.25
N ILE A 146 -28.51 24.87 32.91
CA ILE A 146 -29.38 25.84 32.25
C ILE A 146 -29.72 25.40 30.82
N ARG A 147 -28.73 24.88 30.08
CA ARG A 147 -28.96 24.31 28.74
C ARG A 147 -29.96 23.16 28.79
N ILE A 148 -29.78 22.20 29.70
CA ILE A 148 -30.69 21.05 29.84
C ILE A 148 -32.10 21.50 30.22
N ALA A 149 -32.23 22.49 31.12
CA ALA A 149 -33.52 23.04 31.50
C ALA A 149 -34.23 23.72 30.31
N ALA A 150 -33.51 24.54 29.55
CA ALA A 150 -34.03 25.21 28.36
C ALA A 150 -34.41 24.23 27.23
N GLU A 151 -33.56 23.23 26.96
CA GLU A 151 -33.85 22.18 25.98
C GLU A 151 -35.06 21.32 26.41
N THR A 152 -35.21 21.05 27.71
CA THR A 152 -36.34 20.26 28.24
C THR A 152 -37.65 21.05 28.16
N ASP A 153 -37.66 22.34 28.49
CA ASP A 153 -38.82 23.22 28.38
C ASP A 153 -39.23 23.43 26.90
N ALA A 154 -38.27 23.62 26.00
CA ALA A 154 -38.52 23.70 24.56
C ALA A 154 -39.10 22.38 23.99
N ARG A 155 -38.62 21.22 24.45
CA ARG A 155 -39.20 19.91 24.07
C ARG A 155 -40.62 19.74 24.58
N GLN A 156 -40.92 20.16 25.81
CA GLN A 156 -42.27 20.11 26.38
C GLN A 156 -43.25 21.04 25.63
N LYS A 157 -42.76 22.15 25.09
CA LYS A 157 -43.53 23.09 24.25
C LYS A 157 -43.66 22.65 22.78
N GLY A 158 -43.07 21.52 22.39
CA GLY A 158 -43.23 20.92 21.06
C GLY A 158 -42.36 21.54 19.96
N TYR A 159 -41.28 22.25 20.30
CA TYR A 159 -40.35 22.81 19.31
C TYR A 159 -39.56 21.72 18.57
N ASN A 160 -39.08 22.05 17.36
CA ASN A 160 -38.24 21.15 16.58
C ASN A 160 -36.82 21.02 17.20
N ILE A 161 -36.06 20.00 16.77
CA ILE A 161 -34.72 19.70 17.33
C ILE A 161 -33.74 20.86 17.16
N GLY A 162 -33.74 21.53 16.00
CA GLY A 162 -32.80 22.63 15.73
C GLY A 162 -33.09 23.90 16.55
N ASP A 163 -34.36 24.24 16.74
CA ASP A 163 -34.78 25.36 17.58
C ASP A 163 -34.53 25.06 19.08
N THR A 164 -34.69 23.80 19.49
CA THR A 164 -34.38 23.33 20.85
C THR A 164 -32.90 23.52 21.18
N GLU A 165 -31.99 23.12 20.26
CA GLU A 165 -30.55 23.32 20.43
C GLU A 165 -30.16 24.79 20.41
N ARG A 166 -30.80 25.62 19.56
CA ARG A 166 -30.56 27.06 19.52
C ARG A 166 -30.92 27.73 20.85
N MET A 167 -32.11 27.44 21.37
CA MET A 167 -32.57 27.96 22.67
C MET A 167 -31.68 27.48 23.82
N GLY A 168 -31.19 26.24 23.75
CA GLY A 168 -30.22 25.70 24.70
C GLY A 168 -28.89 26.47 24.69
N LYS A 169 -28.40 26.86 23.52
CA LYS A 169 -27.19 27.70 23.38
C LYS A 169 -27.42 29.13 23.85
N GLU A 170 -28.52 29.76 23.46
CA GLU A 170 -28.86 31.12 23.89
C GLU A 170 -28.93 31.21 25.43
N ALA A 171 -29.59 30.24 26.08
CA ALA A 171 -29.66 30.17 27.54
C ALA A 171 -28.30 29.89 28.21
N MET A 172 -27.40 29.19 27.52
CA MET A 172 -26.03 28.96 27.98
C MET A 172 -25.18 30.24 27.95
N ASP A 173 -25.36 31.06 26.92
CA ASP A 173 -24.60 32.30 26.69
C ASP A 173 -25.03 33.43 27.64
N GLU A 174 -26.23 33.35 28.22
CA GLU A 174 -26.70 34.27 29.28
C GLU A 174 -25.98 34.06 30.63
N VAL A 175 -25.24 32.96 30.79
CA VAL A 175 -24.46 32.70 32.01
C VAL A 175 -23.21 33.58 32.04
N LEU A 176 -23.27 34.63 32.87
CA LEU A 176 -22.14 35.54 33.11
C LEU A 176 -20.90 34.79 33.61
N ASP A 177 -19.79 34.94 32.88
CA ASP A 177 -18.45 34.49 33.27
C ASP A 177 -17.65 35.71 33.78
N PRO A 178 -17.35 35.80 35.09
CA PRO A 178 -16.55 36.89 35.63
C PRO A 178 -15.07 36.85 35.21
N GLY A 179 -14.62 35.77 34.55
CA GLY A 179 -13.23 35.54 34.19
C GLY A 179 -12.37 35.09 35.37
N PRO A 180 -11.07 34.83 35.13
CA PRO A 180 -10.10 34.52 36.17
C PRO A 180 -9.71 35.79 36.96
N ASP A 181 -9.31 35.61 38.23
CA ASP A 181 -8.93 36.72 39.12
C ASP A 181 -7.75 37.56 38.59
N ASN A 182 -6.82 36.92 37.86
CA ASN A 182 -5.72 37.60 37.17
C ASN A 182 -5.46 36.97 35.79
N PRO A 183 -6.02 37.54 34.71
CA PRO A 183 -5.85 37.01 33.37
C PRO A 183 -4.40 36.96 32.87
N LEU A 184 -3.58 37.97 33.21
CA LEU A 184 -2.19 38.04 32.77
C LEU A 184 -1.33 36.93 33.39
N LEU A 185 -1.49 36.73 34.69
CA LEU A 185 -0.73 35.70 35.40
C LEU A 185 -1.17 34.29 35.00
N LEU A 186 -2.43 34.10 34.62
CA LEU A 186 -2.92 32.85 34.05
C LEU A 186 -2.28 32.57 32.68
N ASP A 187 -2.16 33.58 31.82
CA ASP A 187 -1.54 33.46 30.50
C ASP A 187 -0.03 33.14 30.58
N GLU A 188 0.68 33.80 31.50
CA GLU A 188 2.08 33.47 31.84
C GLU A 188 2.21 32.05 32.38
N SER A 189 1.24 31.60 33.19
CA SER A 189 1.21 30.25 33.75
C SER A 189 1.04 29.18 32.67
N PHE A 190 0.13 29.39 31.71
CA PHE A 190 -0.02 28.52 30.55
C PHE A 190 1.25 28.48 29.70
N SER A 191 1.86 29.64 29.45
CA SER A 191 3.11 29.73 28.68
C SER A 191 4.24 28.96 29.35
N LEU A 192 4.38 29.07 30.68
CA LEU A 192 5.43 28.37 31.42
C LEU A 192 5.19 26.86 31.50
N GLU A 193 3.93 26.43 31.62
CA GLU A 193 3.55 25.02 31.56
C GLU A 193 3.89 24.42 30.19
N ASP A 194 3.51 25.11 29.11
CA ASP A 194 3.78 24.67 27.73
C ASP A 194 5.28 24.62 27.45
N GLU A 195 6.03 25.66 27.82
CA GLU A 195 7.50 25.68 27.71
C GLU A 195 8.12 24.48 28.46
N HIS A 196 7.63 24.15 29.66
CA HIS A 196 8.15 23.01 30.42
C HIS A 196 7.84 21.67 29.76
N ARG A 197 6.64 21.51 29.19
CA ARG A 197 6.24 20.30 28.45
C ARG A 197 7.06 20.13 27.16
N VAL A 198 7.40 21.22 26.47
CA VAL A 198 8.14 21.20 25.20
C VAL A 198 9.65 21.05 25.41
N ASP A 199 10.28 21.96 26.17
CA ASP A 199 11.73 21.96 26.35
C ASP A 199 12.19 20.83 27.31
N GLY A 200 11.34 20.40 28.24
CA GLY A 200 11.65 19.33 29.19
C GLY A 200 12.93 19.61 29.99
N ALA A 201 13.93 18.74 29.87
CA ALA A 201 15.23 18.94 30.53
C ALA A 201 16.15 19.95 29.81
N MET A 202 15.86 20.33 28.56
CA MET A 202 16.72 21.18 27.75
C MET A 202 16.86 22.59 28.31
N TRP A 203 15.81 23.14 28.94
CA TRP A 203 15.90 24.45 29.59
C TRP A 203 17.01 24.47 30.65
N LEU A 204 17.16 23.37 31.41
CA LEU A 204 18.14 23.25 32.47
C LEU A 204 19.54 23.21 31.88
N VAL A 205 19.72 22.39 30.83
CA VAL A 205 20.97 22.27 30.07
C VAL A 205 21.42 23.64 29.54
N ARG A 206 20.51 24.42 28.95
CA ARG A 206 20.77 25.79 28.45
C ARG A 206 21.12 26.79 29.57
N LYS A 207 20.84 26.48 30.84
CA LYS A 207 21.20 27.32 31.99
C LYS A 207 22.50 26.90 32.66
N THR A 208 22.85 25.63 32.58
CA THR A 208 24.07 25.07 33.17
C THR A 208 25.26 25.15 32.21
N SER A 209 25.01 25.13 30.91
CA SER A 209 26.03 25.17 29.86
C SER A 209 26.25 26.59 29.32
N GLU A 210 27.48 26.88 28.90
CA GLU A 210 27.83 28.08 28.12
C GLU A 210 27.68 27.87 26.60
N LEU A 211 27.45 26.63 26.15
CA LEU A 211 27.29 26.26 24.76
C LEU A 211 25.84 26.49 24.28
N ARG A 212 25.67 26.66 22.96
CA ARG A 212 24.34 26.69 22.35
C ARG A 212 23.81 25.26 22.23
N TRP A 213 22.87 24.91 23.12
CA TRP A 213 22.16 23.64 23.09
C TRP A 213 20.81 23.77 22.38
N GLU A 214 20.60 22.90 21.38
CA GLU A 214 19.33 22.75 20.66
C GLU A 214 18.85 21.30 20.71
N HIS A 215 17.54 21.11 20.57
CA HIS A 215 16.97 19.77 20.46
C HIS A 215 17.46 19.06 19.21
N SER A 216 17.99 17.84 19.37
CA SER A 216 18.40 16.99 18.25
C SER A 216 17.23 16.36 17.48
N ALA A 217 16.07 16.22 18.12
CA ALA A 217 14.85 15.67 17.52
C ALA A 217 13.60 16.35 18.10
N PRO A 218 13.38 17.66 17.80
CA PRO A 218 12.21 18.40 18.28
C PRO A 218 10.91 17.91 17.65
N VAL A 219 10.98 17.44 16.41
CA VAL A 219 9.85 16.91 15.66
C VAL A 219 10.00 15.40 15.49
N ARG A 220 8.93 14.65 15.74
CA ARG A 220 8.85 13.21 15.49
C ARG A 220 7.67 12.94 14.57
N ILE A 221 7.90 12.14 13.53
CA ILE A 221 6.88 11.78 12.56
C ILE A 221 6.46 10.33 12.83
N GLY A 222 5.17 10.12 13.08
CA GLY A 222 4.58 8.79 13.16
C GLY A 222 4.38 8.20 11.77
N THR A 223 4.76 6.94 11.57
CA THR A 223 4.55 6.23 10.30
C THR A 223 3.85 4.90 10.54
N ARG A 224 3.04 4.47 9.57
CA ARG A 224 2.42 3.15 9.56
C ARG A 224 2.60 2.51 8.20
N MET A 225 3.14 1.29 8.17
CA MET A 225 3.19 0.48 6.96
C MET A 225 1.77 0.19 6.47
N ALA A 226 1.46 0.55 5.22
CA ALA A 226 0.14 0.42 4.64
C ALA A 226 0.13 -0.58 3.47
N ARG A 227 0.80 -0.23 2.36
CA ARG A 227 0.87 -1.05 1.15
C ARG A 227 2.29 -1.59 0.98
N PRO A 228 2.48 -2.92 0.83
CA PRO A 228 3.77 -3.45 0.46
C PRO A 228 4.11 -3.08 -0.98
N GLU A 229 5.39 -3.12 -1.30
CA GLU A 229 5.93 -2.95 -2.64
C GLU A 229 5.32 -3.98 -3.62
N LYS A 230 5.36 -3.75 -4.93
CA LYS A 230 4.87 -4.71 -5.94
C LYS A 230 5.69 -4.63 -7.22
N ALA A 231 6.07 -5.79 -7.74
CA ALA A 231 6.64 -5.97 -9.08
C ALA A 231 6.09 -7.30 -9.62
N ALA A 232 5.06 -7.25 -10.46
CA ALA A 232 4.39 -8.46 -10.95
C ALA A 232 3.65 -8.25 -12.28
N PRO A 233 3.52 -9.29 -13.13
CA PRO A 233 2.69 -9.23 -14.33
C PRO A 233 1.24 -8.85 -14.04
N ARG A 234 0.67 -8.00 -14.89
CA ARG A 234 -0.75 -7.60 -14.75
C ARG A 234 -1.65 -8.64 -15.39
N GLU A 235 -2.23 -9.50 -14.56
CA GLU A 235 -3.10 -10.58 -15.01
C GLU A 235 -4.59 -10.28 -14.82
N MET A 236 -5.39 -10.63 -15.82
CA MET A 236 -6.84 -10.74 -15.64
C MET A 236 -7.16 -11.90 -14.68
N ARG A 237 -8.28 -11.83 -13.96
CA ARG A 237 -8.78 -12.95 -13.15
C ARG A 237 -9.98 -13.60 -13.83
N PRO A 238 -9.86 -14.82 -14.39
CA PRO A 238 -8.66 -15.65 -14.56
C PRO A 238 -7.74 -15.18 -15.68
N ALA A 239 -6.46 -15.60 -15.65
CA ALA A 239 -5.46 -15.25 -16.65
C ALA A 239 -5.83 -15.79 -18.03
N VAL A 240 -5.65 -14.97 -19.06
CA VAL A 240 -6.00 -15.26 -20.46
C VAL A 240 -4.83 -14.93 -21.37
N HIS A 241 -4.71 -15.65 -22.48
CA HIS A 241 -3.68 -15.44 -23.50
C HIS A 241 -4.27 -14.81 -24.78
N SER A 242 -5.56 -15.09 -25.05
CA SER A 242 -6.28 -14.61 -26.24
C SER A 242 -7.59 -13.94 -25.87
N LEU A 243 -7.88 -12.79 -26.49
CA LEU A 243 -9.19 -12.15 -26.46
C LEU A 243 -10.13 -12.78 -27.51
N PHE A 244 -10.23 -14.11 -27.49
CA PHE A 244 -11.16 -14.89 -28.31
C PHE A 244 -12.28 -15.49 -27.44
N PRO A 245 -13.57 -15.36 -27.81
CA PRO A 245 -14.67 -15.85 -26.98
C PRO A 245 -14.87 -17.36 -27.15
N ILE A 246 -14.82 -18.11 -26.04
CA ILE A 246 -15.13 -19.57 -26.04
C ILE A 246 -16.29 -19.97 -25.11
N GLY A 247 -16.98 -18.99 -24.52
CA GLY A 247 -18.16 -19.26 -23.69
C GLY A 247 -17.86 -20.20 -22.52
N MET A 248 -18.71 -21.22 -22.38
CA MET A 248 -18.53 -22.32 -21.42
C MET A 248 -17.95 -23.58 -22.11
N ALA A 249 -17.57 -23.49 -23.39
CA ALA A 249 -17.09 -24.65 -24.15
C ALA A 249 -15.77 -25.19 -23.59
N GLY A 250 -14.83 -24.31 -23.21
CA GLY A 250 -13.53 -24.69 -22.65
C GLY A 250 -13.50 -25.02 -21.15
N GLY A 251 -14.64 -25.34 -20.54
CA GLY A 251 -14.75 -25.68 -19.12
C GLY A 251 -14.44 -24.52 -18.16
N PRO A 252 -14.26 -24.80 -16.85
CA PRO A 252 -14.02 -23.78 -15.83
C PRO A 252 -12.76 -22.94 -16.07
N GLN A 253 -11.72 -23.57 -16.62
CA GLN A 253 -10.42 -22.95 -16.89
C GLN A 253 -10.34 -22.28 -18.27
N ARG A 254 -11.40 -22.34 -19.08
CA ARG A 254 -11.50 -21.67 -20.39
C ARG A 254 -10.35 -22.05 -21.33
N ARG A 255 -10.10 -23.36 -21.47
CA ARG A 255 -9.06 -23.91 -22.34
C ARG A 255 -9.55 -24.06 -23.77
N LEU A 256 -8.72 -23.67 -24.74
CA LEU A 256 -9.02 -23.75 -26.16
C LEU A 256 -9.17 -25.20 -26.65
N ALA A 257 -8.26 -26.11 -26.26
CA ALA A 257 -8.31 -27.52 -26.65
C ALA A 257 -9.64 -28.20 -26.26
N VAL A 258 -10.13 -27.96 -25.05
CA VAL A 258 -11.42 -28.51 -24.58
C VAL A 258 -12.61 -27.93 -25.36
N ALA A 259 -12.50 -26.69 -25.85
CA ALA A 259 -13.51 -26.12 -26.72
C ALA A 259 -13.46 -26.72 -28.13
N ALA A 260 -12.26 -27.09 -28.61
CA ALA A 260 -12.02 -27.71 -29.91
C ALA A 260 -12.70 -29.07 -30.03
N ASP A 261 -12.66 -29.88 -28.97
CA ASP A 261 -13.33 -31.21 -28.90
C ASP A 261 -14.84 -31.16 -29.15
N LYS A 262 -15.47 -29.99 -29.00
CA LYS A 262 -16.91 -29.81 -29.28
C LYS A 262 -17.24 -29.54 -30.75
N GLY A 263 -16.23 -29.31 -31.60
CA GLY A 263 -16.34 -29.05 -33.03
C GLY A 263 -16.93 -27.68 -33.39
N ILE A 264 -18.19 -27.42 -33.02
CA ILE A 264 -18.89 -26.16 -33.33
C ILE A 264 -19.06 -25.32 -32.07
N LEU A 265 -18.55 -24.10 -32.11
CA LEU A 265 -18.57 -23.15 -31.00
C LEU A 265 -19.65 -22.09 -31.22
N ARG A 266 -20.66 -22.07 -30.34
CA ARG A 266 -21.74 -21.07 -30.38
C ARG A 266 -21.45 -19.89 -29.46
N VAL A 267 -21.07 -18.73 -30.01
CA VAL A 267 -20.61 -17.55 -29.25
C VAL A 267 -21.13 -16.23 -29.83
N GLN A 268 -21.11 -15.17 -29.02
CA GLN A 268 -21.48 -13.82 -29.45
C GLN A 268 -20.29 -13.11 -30.09
N VAL A 269 -20.37 -12.91 -31.40
CA VAL A 269 -19.39 -12.17 -32.21
C VAL A 269 -20.13 -11.35 -33.26
N ARG A 270 -19.53 -10.24 -33.71
CA ARG A 270 -20.13 -9.44 -34.77
C ARG A 270 -20.00 -10.15 -36.11
N LYS A 271 -21.11 -10.21 -36.86
CA LYS A 271 -21.14 -10.77 -38.21
C LYS A 271 -20.30 -9.91 -39.16
N ARG A 272 -19.42 -10.54 -39.92
CA ARG A 272 -18.55 -9.96 -40.94
C ARG A 272 -18.65 -10.76 -42.22
N PHE A 273 -18.30 -10.13 -43.33
CA PHE A 273 -18.29 -10.73 -44.66
C PHE A 273 -16.95 -10.49 -45.32
N CYS A 274 -16.42 -11.51 -46.00
CA CYS A 274 -15.16 -11.40 -46.72
C CYS A 274 -15.32 -10.51 -47.96
N VAL A 275 -14.43 -9.54 -48.14
CA VAL A 275 -14.44 -8.67 -49.33
C VAL A 275 -14.13 -9.42 -50.63
N ARG A 276 -13.47 -10.60 -50.54
CA ARG A 276 -13.07 -11.40 -51.72
C ARG A 276 -14.12 -12.43 -52.16
N CYS A 277 -14.64 -13.22 -51.22
CA CYS A 277 -15.53 -14.36 -51.54
C CYS A 277 -16.93 -14.25 -50.93
N ASP A 278 -17.23 -13.14 -50.26
CA ASP A 278 -18.50 -12.85 -49.59
C ASP A 278 -18.94 -13.84 -48.49
N ALA A 279 -18.06 -14.77 -48.11
CA ALA A 279 -18.33 -15.71 -47.03
C ALA A 279 -18.54 -14.97 -45.70
N GLY A 280 -19.65 -15.26 -45.03
CA GLY A 280 -19.98 -14.72 -43.71
C GLY A 280 -19.24 -15.45 -42.59
N SER A 281 -18.53 -14.70 -41.73
CA SER A 281 -17.88 -15.24 -40.53
C SER A 281 -17.85 -14.19 -39.40
N GLY A 282 -17.38 -14.58 -38.21
CA GLY A 282 -17.13 -13.64 -37.10
C GLY A 282 -15.68 -13.15 -37.01
N LEU A 283 -14.81 -13.59 -37.92
CA LEU A 283 -13.35 -13.41 -37.86
C LEU A 283 -12.91 -12.21 -38.69
N LEU A 284 -11.68 -11.74 -38.45
CA LEU A 284 -11.06 -10.65 -39.22
C LEU A 284 -10.50 -11.14 -40.56
N THR A 285 -10.05 -12.39 -40.62
CA THR A 285 -9.50 -13.04 -41.81
C THR A 285 -10.42 -14.17 -42.24
N CYS A 286 -10.69 -14.27 -43.53
CA CYS A 286 -11.55 -15.30 -44.09
C CYS A 286 -10.85 -16.65 -44.10
N ILE A 287 -11.47 -17.64 -43.45
CA ILE A 287 -11.02 -19.04 -43.43
C ILE A 287 -11.80 -19.94 -44.39
N ALA A 288 -12.66 -19.36 -45.24
CA ALA A 288 -13.41 -20.14 -46.21
C ALA A 288 -12.46 -20.74 -47.25
N GLN A 289 -12.70 -22.01 -47.61
CA GLN A 289 -12.01 -22.63 -48.72
C GLN A 289 -12.57 -22.09 -50.03
N THR A 290 -11.67 -21.73 -50.94
CA THR A 290 -12.00 -21.38 -52.32
C THR A 290 -12.36 -22.65 -53.10
N SER A 291 -12.92 -22.50 -54.30
CA SER A 291 -13.21 -23.63 -55.21
C SER A 291 -11.98 -24.45 -55.59
N ALA A 292 -10.76 -23.91 -55.41
CA ALA A 292 -9.48 -24.59 -55.62
C ALA A 292 -8.93 -25.30 -54.37
N GLY A 293 -9.63 -25.26 -53.23
CA GLY A 293 -9.22 -25.89 -51.96
C GLY A 293 -8.29 -25.05 -51.08
N GLU A 294 -7.83 -23.90 -51.56
CA GLU A 294 -7.00 -22.95 -50.80
C GLU A 294 -7.84 -22.09 -49.85
N VAL A 295 -7.26 -21.69 -48.71
CA VAL A 295 -7.90 -20.78 -47.76
C VAL A 295 -7.92 -19.36 -48.35
N CYS A 296 -9.10 -18.72 -48.40
CA CYS A 296 -9.30 -17.41 -49.06
C CYS A 296 -8.37 -16.30 -48.51
N GLY A 297 -8.17 -16.24 -47.20
CA GLY A 297 -7.30 -15.25 -46.54
C GLY A 297 -7.75 -13.79 -46.68
N GLY A 298 -8.90 -13.52 -47.31
CA GLY A 298 -9.39 -12.17 -47.53
C GLY A 298 -9.85 -11.48 -46.24
N ARG A 299 -9.73 -10.14 -46.20
CA ARG A 299 -10.22 -9.32 -45.08
C ARG A 299 -11.74 -9.41 -44.94
N CYS A 300 -12.21 -9.54 -43.70
CA CYS A 300 -13.62 -9.61 -43.35
C CYS A 300 -14.08 -8.32 -42.67
N GLU A 301 -15.13 -7.70 -43.19
CA GLU A 301 -15.66 -6.44 -42.68
C GLU A 301 -17.14 -6.57 -42.30
N PRO A 302 -17.60 -5.83 -41.27
CA PRO A 302 -19.01 -5.77 -40.96
C PRO A 302 -19.73 -4.97 -42.04
N ARG A 303 -20.87 -5.47 -42.53
CA ARG A 303 -21.77 -4.64 -43.35
C ARG A 303 -22.45 -3.60 -42.46
N THR A 304 -22.68 -2.40 -42.99
CA THR A 304 -23.48 -1.36 -42.33
C THR A 304 -24.94 -1.77 -42.29
N GLU A 305 -25.31 -2.59 -41.30
CA GLU A 305 -26.71 -2.84 -40.97
C GLU A 305 -27.20 -1.69 -40.06
N ALA A 306 -28.30 -1.02 -40.43
CA ALA A 306 -28.92 0.04 -39.63
C ALA A 306 -29.48 -0.51 -38.30
N GLU A 307 -29.83 -1.79 -38.29
CA GLU A 307 -30.29 -2.54 -37.13
C GLU A 307 -29.13 -2.75 -36.14
N ASN A 308 -29.26 -2.21 -34.92
CA ASN A 308 -28.29 -2.29 -33.81
C ASN A 308 -27.11 -1.29 -33.80
N SER A 309 -27.12 -0.24 -34.62
CA SER A 309 -26.10 0.83 -34.54
C SER A 309 -26.03 1.53 -33.16
N THR A 310 -27.16 1.59 -32.45
CA THR A 310 -27.30 2.16 -31.10
C THR A 310 -27.08 1.16 -29.97
N ALA A 311 -26.89 -0.12 -30.27
CA ALA A 311 -26.71 -1.15 -29.25
C ALA A 311 -25.37 -0.98 -28.51
N ARG A 312 -25.40 -1.22 -27.19
CA ARG A 312 -24.18 -1.20 -26.34
C ARG A 312 -23.14 -2.25 -26.78
N ARG A 313 -23.60 -3.36 -27.36
CA ARG A 313 -22.80 -4.44 -27.94
C ARG A 313 -23.50 -4.94 -29.20
N MET A 314 -22.74 -5.10 -30.28
CA MET A 314 -23.26 -5.40 -31.62
C MET A 314 -23.09 -6.86 -32.04
N GLY A 315 -22.61 -7.75 -31.16
CA GLY A 315 -22.41 -9.16 -31.49
C GLY A 315 -23.72 -9.93 -31.48
N VAL A 316 -23.82 -10.85 -32.43
CA VAL A 316 -24.94 -11.78 -32.58
C VAL A 316 -24.46 -13.19 -32.27
N MET A 317 -25.37 -14.09 -31.89
CA MET A 317 -25.00 -15.49 -31.67
C MET A 317 -24.65 -16.13 -33.00
N GLN A 318 -23.40 -16.55 -33.17
CA GLN A 318 -22.91 -17.25 -34.35
C GLN A 318 -22.35 -18.63 -33.98
N SER A 319 -22.40 -19.55 -34.93
CA SER A 319 -21.75 -20.86 -34.85
C SER A 319 -20.43 -20.80 -35.62
N LEU A 320 -19.31 -20.96 -34.92
CA LEU A 320 -17.97 -20.91 -35.48
C LEU A 320 -17.35 -22.33 -35.49
N PRO A 321 -16.75 -22.80 -36.61
CA PRO A 321 -16.03 -24.07 -36.65
C PRO A 321 -14.67 -23.90 -35.96
N ILE A 322 -14.61 -24.16 -34.66
CA ILE A 322 -13.42 -23.84 -33.84
C ILE A 322 -12.20 -24.68 -34.25
N GLN A 323 -12.41 -25.93 -34.66
CA GLN A 323 -11.34 -26.82 -35.11
C GLN A 323 -10.65 -26.24 -36.35
N ASN A 324 -11.42 -25.85 -37.37
CA ASN A 324 -10.89 -25.26 -38.59
C ASN A 324 -10.15 -23.94 -38.33
N ILE A 325 -10.63 -23.13 -37.38
CA ILE A 325 -9.95 -21.89 -36.96
C ILE A 325 -8.59 -22.20 -36.33
N ILE A 326 -8.55 -23.21 -35.46
CA ILE A 326 -7.32 -23.66 -34.81
C ILE A 326 -6.32 -24.21 -35.83
N ASP A 327 -6.78 -25.04 -36.76
CA ASP A 327 -5.93 -25.65 -37.78
C ASP A 327 -5.39 -24.59 -38.74
N ALA A 328 -6.22 -23.61 -39.14
CA ALA A 328 -5.76 -22.46 -39.93
C ALA A 328 -4.70 -21.64 -39.18
N ALA A 329 -4.93 -21.31 -37.90
CA ALA A 329 -3.97 -20.57 -37.09
C ALA A 329 -2.66 -21.34 -36.89
N ARG A 330 -2.73 -22.67 -36.75
CA ARG A 330 -1.56 -23.54 -36.63
C ARG A 330 -0.75 -23.58 -37.92
N ASN A 331 -1.41 -23.71 -39.07
CA ASN A 331 -0.75 -23.71 -40.38
C ASN A 331 -0.11 -22.36 -40.69
N ASN A 332 -0.75 -21.25 -40.30
CA ASN A 332 -0.21 -19.90 -40.51
C ASN A 332 1.07 -19.66 -39.69
N LEU A 333 1.12 -20.15 -38.45
CA LEU A 333 2.25 -19.88 -37.55
C LEU A 333 3.42 -20.84 -37.69
N ASP A 334 3.19 -22.02 -38.25
CA ASP A 334 4.16 -23.14 -38.32
C ASP A 334 4.86 -23.41 -36.96
N ILE A 335 4.05 -23.62 -35.93
CA ILE A 335 4.52 -23.93 -34.56
C ILE A 335 3.85 -25.17 -33.98
N ARG A 336 4.55 -25.80 -33.04
CA ARG A 336 3.95 -26.78 -32.15
C ARG A 336 2.97 -26.10 -31.21
N MET A 337 1.71 -26.57 -31.22
CA MET A 337 0.66 -26.03 -30.37
C MET A 337 1.02 -26.17 -28.86
N PRO A 338 0.97 -25.08 -28.08
CA PRO A 338 1.13 -25.15 -26.63
C PRO A 338 -0.01 -25.93 -25.97
N GLN A 339 0.29 -26.61 -24.87
CA GLN A 339 -0.68 -27.48 -24.19
C GLN A 339 -1.86 -26.72 -23.58
N ILE A 340 -1.66 -25.47 -23.15
CA ILE A 340 -2.68 -24.68 -22.45
C ILE A 340 -2.78 -23.30 -23.08
N VAL A 341 -3.79 -23.11 -23.92
CA VAL A 341 -4.23 -21.79 -24.40
C VAL A 341 -5.52 -21.42 -23.67
N LYS A 342 -5.51 -20.29 -22.95
CA LYS A 342 -6.66 -19.78 -22.20
C LYS A 342 -7.29 -18.59 -22.92
N CYS A 343 -8.62 -18.63 -23.08
CA CYS A 343 -9.39 -17.64 -23.83
C CYS A 343 -10.44 -16.95 -22.93
N VAL A 344 -11.07 -15.89 -23.42
CA VAL A 344 -12.12 -15.18 -22.67
C VAL A 344 -13.48 -15.89 -22.76
N LYS A 345 -14.31 -15.71 -21.73
CA LYS A 345 -15.69 -16.25 -21.73
C LYS A 345 -16.56 -15.57 -22.80
N GLY A 346 -16.35 -14.28 -23.03
CA GLY A 346 -17.12 -13.50 -23.99
C GLY A 346 -16.49 -12.12 -24.14
N LEU A 347 -16.73 -11.49 -25.30
CA LEU A 347 -16.18 -10.17 -25.61
C LEU A 347 -16.99 -9.07 -24.94
N MET A 348 -16.29 -8.14 -24.29
CA MET A 348 -16.90 -7.01 -23.58
C MET A 348 -16.93 -5.73 -24.42
N SER A 349 -16.29 -5.73 -25.58
CA SER A 349 -16.20 -4.57 -26.46
C SER A 349 -17.49 -4.27 -27.20
N LYS A 350 -17.65 -3.04 -27.69
CA LYS A 350 -18.84 -2.62 -28.44
C LYS A 350 -18.96 -3.42 -29.74
N GLY A 351 -17.84 -3.54 -30.46
CA GLY A 351 -17.76 -4.27 -31.73
C GLY A 351 -17.80 -5.79 -31.59
N GLN A 352 -17.63 -6.34 -30.37
CA GLN A 352 -17.48 -7.78 -30.11
C GLN A 352 -16.64 -8.48 -31.19
N THR A 353 -15.48 -7.87 -31.47
CA THR A 353 -14.49 -8.35 -32.42
C THR A 353 -13.50 -9.25 -31.70
N PRO A 354 -13.39 -10.53 -32.09
CA PRO A 354 -12.38 -11.41 -31.52
C PRO A 354 -10.99 -10.99 -32.00
N GLU A 355 -10.01 -11.12 -31.12
CA GLU A 355 -8.60 -11.06 -31.51
C GLU A 355 -8.23 -12.28 -32.38
N ALA A 356 -7.25 -12.11 -33.27
CA ALA A 356 -6.68 -13.22 -34.04
C ALA A 356 -6.14 -14.30 -33.08
N LEU A 357 -6.48 -15.56 -33.35
CA LEU A 357 -6.15 -16.65 -32.45
C LEU A 357 -4.64 -16.92 -32.42
N GLU A 358 -3.97 -16.66 -33.54
CA GLU A 358 -2.53 -16.72 -33.75
C GLU A 358 -1.78 -15.95 -32.65
N LYS A 359 -2.19 -14.71 -32.37
CA LYS A 359 -1.59 -13.88 -31.30
C LYS A 359 -1.69 -14.58 -29.94
N GLY A 360 -2.85 -15.15 -29.66
CA GLY A 360 -3.11 -15.88 -28.42
C GLY A 360 -2.29 -17.16 -28.26
N ILE A 361 -2.04 -17.88 -29.35
CA ILE A 361 -1.21 -19.08 -29.37
C ILE A 361 0.27 -18.70 -29.13
N LEU A 362 0.76 -17.66 -29.79
CA LEU A 362 2.13 -17.15 -29.58
C LEU A 362 2.33 -16.66 -28.14
N ARG A 363 1.39 -15.89 -27.58
CA ARG A 363 1.45 -15.50 -26.16
C ARG A 363 1.49 -16.72 -25.23
N ALA A 364 0.72 -17.76 -25.52
CA ALA A 364 0.73 -18.99 -24.72
C ALA A 364 2.06 -19.76 -24.85
N ALA A 365 2.68 -19.78 -26.04
CA ALA A 365 4.01 -20.36 -26.23
C ALA A 365 5.07 -19.64 -25.38
N HIS A 366 4.98 -18.31 -25.28
CA HIS A 366 5.86 -17.46 -24.46
C HIS A 366 5.40 -17.31 -22.99
N ARG A 367 4.32 -17.98 -22.57
CA ARG A 367 3.75 -17.89 -21.21
C ARG A 367 3.40 -16.46 -20.77
N LEU A 368 2.83 -15.66 -21.68
CA LEU A 368 2.46 -14.27 -21.45
C LEU A 368 0.94 -14.09 -21.33
N PRO A 369 0.45 -13.35 -20.33
CA PRO A 369 -0.94 -12.96 -20.25
C PRO A 369 -1.25 -11.80 -21.18
N VAL A 370 -2.53 -11.63 -21.54
CA VAL A 370 -3.02 -10.45 -22.26
C VAL A 370 -3.96 -9.64 -21.37
N PHE A 371 -3.84 -8.31 -21.42
CA PHE A 371 -4.78 -7.41 -20.78
C PHE A 371 -6.00 -7.12 -21.68
N ARG A 372 -6.98 -6.39 -21.16
CA ARG A 372 -8.29 -6.19 -21.82
C ARG A 372 -8.21 -5.43 -23.15
N ASP A 373 -7.13 -4.70 -23.35
CA ASP A 373 -6.86 -3.86 -24.51
C ASP A 373 -5.86 -4.50 -25.49
N GLY A 374 -5.47 -5.75 -25.27
CA GLY A 374 -4.56 -6.51 -26.13
C GLY A 374 -3.08 -6.41 -25.76
N THR A 375 -2.72 -5.51 -24.85
CA THR A 375 -1.34 -5.25 -24.43
C THR A 375 -0.85 -6.23 -23.35
N ILE A 376 0.46 -6.37 -23.23
CA ILE A 376 1.15 -7.14 -22.19
C ILE A 376 1.77 -6.17 -21.20
N ARG A 377 1.48 -6.34 -19.91
CA ARG A 377 1.79 -5.34 -18.89
C ARG A 377 2.45 -5.92 -17.66
N PHE A 378 3.34 -5.13 -17.07
CA PHE A 378 4.00 -5.44 -15.81
C PHE A 378 3.79 -4.28 -14.83
N ASP A 379 3.20 -4.55 -13.67
CA ASP A 379 2.92 -3.54 -12.64
C ASP A 379 4.11 -3.42 -11.69
N MET A 380 4.52 -2.19 -11.38
CA MET A 380 5.61 -1.87 -10.45
C MET A 380 5.25 -0.71 -9.53
N SER A 381 5.74 -0.72 -8.28
CA SER A 381 5.62 0.42 -7.38
C SER A 381 6.52 1.57 -7.83
N ASP A 382 6.00 2.79 -7.79
CA ASP A 382 6.72 3.98 -8.24
C ASP A 382 7.70 4.47 -7.18
N VAL A 383 8.96 4.71 -7.57
CA VAL A 383 9.98 5.24 -6.66
C VAL A 383 10.76 6.37 -7.35
N PRO A 384 10.60 7.63 -6.91
CA PRO A 384 11.25 8.75 -7.56
C PRO A 384 12.75 8.80 -7.22
N ILE A 385 13.61 8.98 -8.22
CA ILE A 385 15.03 9.30 -8.04
C ILE A 385 15.45 10.37 -9.05
N THR A 386 16.46 11.16 -8.70
CA THR A 386 17.07 12.15 -9.61
C THR A 386 18.48 11.74 -10.03
N HIS A 387 19.14 10.89 -9.25
CA HIS A 387 20.52 10.47 -9.45
C HIS A 387 20.66 8.96 -9.23
N PHE A 388 21.67 8.37 -9.85
CA PHE A 388 22.06 6.99 -9.66
C PHE A 388 23.56 6.81 -9.90
N ARG A 389 24.12 5.72 -9.37
CA ARG A 389 25.47 5.24 -9.69
C ARG A 389 25.36 4.09 -10.70
N PRO A 390 26.22 4.00 -11.73
CA PRO A 390 26.19 2.89 -12.69
C PRO A 390 26.19 1.50 -12.04
N ARG A 391 26.89 1.33 -10.90
CA ARG A 391 26.92 0.08 -10.15
C ARG A 391 25.53 -0.38 -9.68
N GLU A 392 24.67 0.56 -9.27
CA GLU A 392 23.35 0.26 -8.69
C GLU A 392 22.37 -0.31 -9.72
N ILE A 393 22.55 0.05 -10.99
CA ILE A 393 21.65 -0.33 -12.07
C ILE A 393 22.15 -1.51 -12.90
N ASN A 394 23.27 -2.13 -12.49
CA ASN A 394 23.85 -3.31 -13.12
C ASN A 394 24.12 -3.15 -14.64
N VAL A 395 24.57 -1.98 -15.09
CA VAL A 395 24.86 -1.72 -16.51
C VAL A 395 26.28 -1.19 -16.68
N SER A 396 26.93 -1.59 -17.79
CA SER A 396 28.29 -1.15 -18.09
C SER A 396 28.36 0.35 -18.41
N ILE A 397 29.47 0.98 -18.02
CA ILE A 397 29.72 2.40 -18.27
C ILE A 397 29.73 2.71 -19.77
N GLU A 398 30.29 1.80 -20.58
CA GLU A 398 30.29 1.92 -22.04
C GLU A 398 28.87 1.99 -22.60
N ARG A 399 27.95 1.19 -22.07
CA ARG A 399 26.54 1.22 -22.48
C ARG A 399 25.87 2.53 -22.08
N LEU A 400 26.13 3.03 -20.86
CA LEU A 400 25.61 4.33 -20.41
C LEU A 400 26.12 5.50 -21.26
N ARG A 401 27.40 5.46 -21.67
CA ARG A 401 27.98 6.43 -22.60
C ARG A 401 27.27 6.41 -23.96
N GLN A 402 26.93 5.23 -24.49
CA GLN A 402 26.14 5.09 -25.72
C GLN A 402 24.71 5.66 -25.56
N LEU A 403 24.15 5.61 -24.36
CA LEU A 403 22.83 6.18 -24.05
C LEU A 403 22.86 7.71 -23.86
N GLY A 404 24.04 8.33 -23.80
CA GLY A 404 24.24 9.77 -23.66
C GLY A 404 24.70 10.23 -22.27
N TYR A 405 25.04 9.32 -21.36
CA TYR A 405 25.62 9.64 -20.06
C TYR A 405 27.14 9.77 -20.17
N THR A 406 27.63 11.00 -20.28
CA THR A 406 29.05 11.29 -20.55
C THR A 406 29.78 11.90 -19.35
N ILE A 407 29.07 12.66 -18.53
CA ILE A 407 29.60 13.37 -17.36
C ILE A 407 28.82 12.98 -16.10
N ASP A 408 29.50 13.05 -14.95
CA ASP A 408 28.90 12.93 -13.64
C ASP A 408 28.37 14.29 -13.12
N VAL A 409 27.85 14.30 -11.89
CA VAL A 409 27.32 15.51 -11.24
C VAL A 409 28.36 16.60 -10.99
N ASP A 410 29.64 16.23 -10.86
CA ASP A 410 30.75 17.15 -10.65
C ASP A 410 31.33 17.67 -11.98
N GLY A 411 30.77 17.25 -13.12
CA GLY A 411 31.21 17.60 -14.46
C GLY A 411 32.45 16.83 -14.94
N GLN A 412 32.83 15.76 -14.24
CA GLN A 412 33.93 14.88 -14.64
C GLN A 412 33.44 13.81 -15.62
N GLU A 413 34.35 13.32 -16.47
CA GLU A 413 34.01 12.25 -17.42
C GLU A 413 33.65 10.95 -16.68
N LEU A 414 32.56 10.29 -17.09
CA LEU A 414 32.09 9.06 -16.48
C LEU A 414 33.02 7.89 -16.78
N ARG A 415 33.84 7.46 -15.82
CA ARG A 415 34.87 6.42 -15.93
C ARG A 415 34.75 5.32 -14.88
N ASP A 416 34.11 5.61 -13.75
CA ASP A 416 33.95 4.70 -12.61
C ASP A 416 32.46 4.46 -12.31
N GLY A 417 32.15 3.26 -11.81
CA GLY A 417 30.80 2.84 -11.45
C GLY A 417 30.29 3.44 -10.14
N GLU A 418 31.18 4.08 -9.37
CA GLU A 418 30.86 4.81 -8.14
C GLU A 418 30.57 6.30 -8.38
N GLN A 419 30.77 6.82 -9.59
CA GLN A 419 30.39 8.18 -9.92
C GLN A 419 28.86 8.33 -9.94
N VAL A 420 28.37 9.40 -9.35
CA VAL A 420 26.94 9.73 -9.32
C VAL A 420 26.58 10.49 -10.59
N VAL A 421 25.55 10.03 -11.28
CA VAL A 421 25.09 10.61 -12.54
C VAL A 421 23.64 11.06 -12.39
N GLU A 422 23.32 12.22 -12.95
CA GLU A 422 21.95 12.73 -13.02
C GLU A 422 21.12 11.94 -14.05
N LEU A 423 19.95 11.44 -13.63
CA LEU A 423 19.02 10.67 -14.43
C LEU A 423 18.29 11.55 -15.45
N TYR A 424 18.22 11.11 -16.72
CA TYR A 424 17.40 11.82 -17.71
C TYR A 424 15.89 11.67 -17.41
N PRO A 425 15.06 12.70 -17.67
CA PRO A 425 13.65 12.71 -17.26
C PRO A 425 12.75 11.58 -17.76
N GLN A 426 13.10 10.89 -18.85
CA GLN A 426 12.32 9.78 -19.42
C GLN A 426 13.04 8.43 -19.35
N ASP A 427 14.17 8.37 -18.65
CA ASP A 427 14.88 7.13 -18.41
C ASP A 427 14.30 6.42 -17.17
N PHE A 428 14.27 5.09 -17.25
CA PHE A 428 13.58 4.24 -16.29
C PHE A 428 14.45 3.03 -15.93
N ILE A 429 14.61 2.79 -14.63
CA ILE A 429 15.33 1.63 -14.09
C ILE A 429 14.30 0.62 -13.61
N ILE A 430 14.36 -0.59 -14.16
CA ILE A 430 13.34 -1.61 -13.97
C ILE A 430 13.78 -2.58 -12.86
N SER A 431 12.81 -3.15 -12.12
CA SER A 431 13.09 -4.26 -11.20
C SER A 431 13.58 -5.49 -11.97
N LYS A 432 14.62 -6.17 -11.49
CA LYS A 432 15.12 -7.43 -12.06
C LYS A 432 14.03 -8.51 -12.21
N ARG A 433 12.96 -8.42 -11.41
CA ARG A 433 11.81 -9.33 -11.50
C ARG A 433 11.04 -9.24 -12.81
N ALA A 434 11.20 -8.15 -13.55
CA ALA A 434 10.58 -7.97 -14.85
C ALA A 434 11.44 -8.51 -16.00
N GLU A 435 12.72 -8.84 -15.79
CA GLU A 435 13.68 -9.23 -16.84
C GLU A 435 13.14 -10.35 -17.73
N ASP A 436 12.87 -11.52 -17.14
CA ASP A 436 12.34 -12.69 -17.87
C ASP A 436 11.00 -12.37 -18.54
N PHE A 437 10.16 -11.55 -17.90
CA PHE A 437 8.85 -11.21 -18.44
C PHE A 437 8.94 -10.29 -19.67
N LEU A 438 9.76 -9.25 -19.61
CA LEU A 438 9.98 -8.31 -20.70
C LEU A 438 10.77 -8.97 -21.84
N LEU A 439 11.77 -9.80 -21.52
CA LEU A 439 12.51 -10.59 -22.50
C LEU A 439 11.56 -11.49 -23.29
N ARG A 440 10.72 -12.28 -22.62
CA ARG A 440 9.69 -13.09 -23.29
C ARG A 440 8.71 -12.24 -24.11
N THR A 441 8.41 -11.02 -23.65
CA THR A 441 7.56 -10.08 -24.40
C THR A 441 8.22 -9.64 -25.71
N THR A 442 9.53 -9.34 -25.70
CA THR A 442 10.26 -9.02 -26.93
C THR A 442 10.34 -10.19 -27.91
N GLN A 443 10.60 -11.40 -27.41
CA GLN A 443 10.61 -12.63 -28.21
C GLN A 443 9.23 -12.93 -28.82
N PHE A 444 8.15 -12.69 -28.06
CA PHE A 444 6.79 -12.77 -28.58
C PHE A 444 6.54 -11.77 -29.71
N VAL A 445 7.00 -10.52 -29.57
CA VAL A 445 6.82 -9.50 -30.60
C VAL A 445 7.60 -9.87 -31.86
N ASP A 446 8.83 -10.37 -31.73
CA ASP A 446 9.63 -10.81 -32.88
C ASP A 446 8.99 -12.02 -33.59
N ASP A 447 8.56 -13.04 -32.86
CA ASP A 447 7.81 -14.16 -33.44
C ASP A 447 6.51 -13.71 -34.10
N LEU A 448 5.84 -12.71 -33.53
CA LEU A 448 4.63 -12.13 -34.12
C LEU A 448 4.94 -11.40 -35.43
N LEU A 449 6.02 -10.63 -35.50
CA LEU A 449 6.47 -9.97 -36.73
C LEU A 449 6.80 -11.00 -37.82
N VAL A 450 7.61 -12.01 -37.50
CA VAL A 450 8.05 -13.02 -38.48
C VAL A 450 6.88 -13.91 -38.92
N ARG A 451 6.19 -14.55 -37.96
CA ARG A 451 5.25 -15.64 -38.27
C ARG A 451 3.86 -15.17 -38.67
N PHE A 452 3.40 -14.03 -38.15
CA PHE A 452 2.06 -13.53 -38.43
C PHE A 452 2.05 -12.37 -39.43
N TYR A 453 3.02 -11.45 -39.35
CA TYR A 453 3.08 -10.30 -40.24
C TYR A 453 4.02 -10.49 -41.45
N GLY A 454 4.91 -11.49 -41.43
CA GLY A 454 5.89 -11.73 -42.49
C GLY A 454 6.97 -10.63 -42.58
N LEU A 455 7.31 -10.02 -41.44
CA LEU A 455 8.31 -8.95 -41.32
C LEU A 455 9.58 -9.47 -40.61
N GLU A 456 10.66 -8.70 -40.70
CA GLU A 456 11.89 -8.98 -39.95
C GLU A 456 11.69 -8.78 -38.43
N PRO A 457 12.41 -9.53 -37.58
CA PRO A 457 12.38 -9.33 -36.14
C PRO A 457 13.00 -7.98 -35.76
N PHE A 458 12.48 -7.34 -34.70
CA PHE A 458 12.86 -5.99 -34.30
C PHE A 458 13.84 -5.97 -33.12
N TYR A 459 13.55 -6.74 -32.06
CA TYR A 459 14.31 -6.66 -30.82
C TYR A 459 15.56 -7.55 -30.86
N ASN A 460 15.42 -8.81 -31.26
CA ASN A 460 16.49 -9.82 -31.24
C ASN A 460 17.19 -9.97 -29.87
N CYS A 461 16.49 -9.66 -28.78
CA CYS A 461 17.04 -9.71 -27.42
C CYS A 461 17.16 -11.16 -26.92
N GLN A 462 18.33 -11.51 -26.37
CA GLN A 462 18.58 -12.82 -25.74
C GLN A 462 18.79 -12.71 -24.24
N THR A 463 19.29 -11.56 -23.79
CA THR A 463 19.61 -11.27 -22.39
C THR A 463 18.88 -10.01 -21.92
N ALA A 464 18.84 -9.80 -20.59
CA ALA A 464 18.26 -8.60 -20.01
C ALA A 464 19.03 -7.32 -20.41
N ASP A 465 20.34 -7.41 -20.60
CA ASP A 465 21.18 -6.28 -21.01
C ASP A 465 20.84 -5.79 -22.42
N ASP A 466 20.37 -6.68 -23.31
CA ASP A 466 19.93 -6.31 -24.65
C ASP A 466 18.69 -5.40 -24.63
N LEU A 467 17.88 -5.45 -23.56
CA LEU A 467 16.71 -4.59 -23.41
C LEU A 467 17.08 -3.13 -23.09
N VAL A 468 18.29 -2.89 -22.58
CA VAL A 468 18.77 -1.54 -22.24
C VAL A 468 18.80 -0.69 -23.51
N GLY A 469 18.18 0.48 -23.46
CA GLY A 469 18.03 1.40 -24.59
C GLY A 469 16.72 1.24 -25.37
N HIS A 470 15.99 0.14 -25.21
CA HIS A 470 14.67 0.00 -25.82
C HIS A 470 13.62 0.86 -25.10
N LEU A 471 12.56 1.18 -25.84
CA LEU A 471 11.50 2.07 -25.40
C LEU A 471 10.32 1.29 -24.83
N THR A 472 9.74 1.84 -23.77
CA THR A 472 8.56 1.34 -23.08
C THR A 472 7.49 2.43 -23.01
N ILE A 473 6.24 2.01 -22.82
CA ILE A 473 5.14 2.90 -22.46
C ILE A 473 4.83 2.61 -21.00
N ALA A 474 4.91 3.63 -20.16
CA ALA A 474 4.41 3.58 -18.79
C ALA A 474 3.01 4.20 -18.73
N ILE A 475 2.11 3.58 -17.99
CA ILE A 475 0.75 4.07 -17.78
C ILE A 475 0.31 3.86 -16.34
N ALA A 476 -0.24 4.92 -15.76
CA ALA A 476 -0.83 4.87 -14.45
C ALA A 476 -2.25 4.27 -14.46
N PRO A 477 -2.66 3.57 -13.40
CA PRO A 477 -4.03 3.15 -13.19
C PRO A 477 -5.01 4.31 -13.30
N HIS A 478 -6.17 4.05 -13.90
CA HIS A 478 -7.22 5.06 -14.09
C HIS A 478 -6.84 6.24 -14.99
N THR A 479 -5.76 6.15 -15.76
CA THR A 479 -5.38 7.17 -16.76
C THR A 479 -5.49 6.61 -18.18
N SER A 480 -5.34 7.47 -19.19
CA SER A 480 -5.36 7.04 -20.60
C SER A 480 -4.26 7.64 -21.46
N GLY A 481 -3.37 8.42 -20.85
CA GLY A 481 -2.14 8.91 -21.46
C GLY A 481 -1.00 8.02 -21.02
N GLY A 482 -0.42 7.26 -21.95
CA GLY A 482 0.85 6.59 -21.73
C GLY A 482 1.99 7.59 -21.90
N VAL A 483 3.08 7.40 -21.18
CA VAL A 483 4.30 8.22 -21.30
C VAL A 483 5.41 7.33 -21.79
N LEU A 484 6.14 7.81 -22.80
CA LEU A 484 7.28 7.11 -23.36
C LEU A 484 8.46 7.15 -22.37
N SER A 485 9.06 5.99 -22.13
CA SER A 485 10.28 5.84 -21.36
C SER A 485 11.32 5.00 -22.09
N ARG A 486 12.57 5.12 -21.66
CA ARG A 486 13.70 4.30 -22.13
C ARG A 486 14.27 3.49 -20.96
N ILE A 487 14.52 2.22 -21.20
CA ILE A 487 15.15 1.33 -20.20
C ILE A 487 16.63 1.68 -20.10
N ILE A 488 17.15 1.93 -18.90
CA ILE A 488 18.59 2.20 -18.72
C ILE A 488 19.33 1.21 -17.84
N GLY A 489 18.61 0.37 -17.10
CA GLY A 489 19.22 -0.66 -16.25
C GLY A 489 18.23 -1.32 -15.30
N TRP A 490 18.77 -2.06 -14.35
CA TRP A 490 18.05 -3.00 -13.51
C TRP A 490 18.40 -2.88 -12.02
N SER A 491 17.38 -2.94 -11.16
CA SER A 491 17.51 -2.91 -9.70
C SER A 491 16.96 -4.17 -9.03
N ASP A 492 17.58 -4.61 -7.92
CA ASP A 492 17.09 -5.73 -7.12
C ASP A 492 15.82 -5.40 -6.31
N CYS A 493 15.46 -4.12 -6.19
CA CYS A 493 14.25 -3.69 -5.52
C CYS A 493 12.99 -4.07 -6.32
N SER A 494 11.83 -4.13 -5.65
CA SER A 494 10.52 -4.36 -6.30
C SER A 494 9.82 -3.06 -6.72
N GLY A 495 10.57 -2.00 -6.95
CA GLY A 495 10.09 -0.70 -7.43
C GLY A 495 10.63 -0.38 -8.82
N GLY A 496 10.01 0.57 -9.50
CA GLY A 496 10.51 1.16 -10.73
C GLY A 496 11.03 2.55 -10.45
N TYR A 497 12.33 2.75 -10.65
CA TYR A 497 12.93 4.05 -10.41
C TYR A 497 12.85 4.92 -11.65
N ALA A 498 12.37 6.15 -11.48
CA ALA A 498 12.35 7.14 -12.53
C ALA A 498 12.41 8.56 -11.97
N HIS A 499 12.61 9.52 -12.86
CA HIS A 499 12.59 10.93 -12.50
C HIS A 499 11.22 11.35 -11.91
N PRO A 500 11.15 12.24 -10.90
CA PRO A 500 9.88 12.72 -10.36
C PRO A 500 8.91 13.26 -11.43
N LEU A 501 9.44 14.00 -12.39
CA LEU A 501 8.67 14.51 -13.55
C LEU A 501 8.06 13.37 -14.39
N PHE A 502 8.74 12.22 -14.51
CA PHE A 502 8.22 11.06 -15.20
C PHE A 502 6.98 10.52 -14.49
N HIS A 503 7.06 10.27 -13.18
CA HIS A 503 5.92 9.79 -12.39
C HIS A 503 4.75 10.78 -12.41
N ALA A 504 5.02 12.07 -12.21
CA ALA A 504 3.99 13.11 -12.26
C ALA A 504 3.34 13.27 -13.64
N SER A 505 4.07 13.06 -14.74
CA SER A 505 3.51 13.15 -16.10
C SER A 505 2.41 12.10 -16.38
N LYS A 506 2.40 10.99 -15.63
CA LYS A 506 1.33 9.99 -15.66
C LYS A 506 0.13 10.39 -14.79
N ARG A 507 0.11 11.61 -14.25
CA ARG A 507 -0.94 12.17 -13.38
C ARG A 507 -1.17 11.34 -12.12
N ARG A 508 -0.08 10.85 -11.53
CA ARG A 508 -0.06 10.11 -10.26
C ARG A 508 1.02 10.64 -9.34
N ASN A 509 0.81 10.40 -8.06
CA ASN A 509 1.68 10.81 -6.99
C ASN A 509 2.58 9.62 -6.61
N CYS A 510 3.73 9.90 -6.03
CA CYS A 510 4.64 8.86 -5.55
C CYS A 510 4.32 8.49 -4.08
N ASP A 511 3.05 8.25 -3.74
CA ASP A 511 2.57 7.92 -2.39
C ASP A 511 2.30 6.41 -2.18
N GLY A 512 2.94 5.57 -3.00
CA GLY A 512 2.73 4.11 -3.02
C GLY A 512 1.78 3.64 -4.12
N ASP A 513 1.56 4.48 -5.14
CA ASP A 513 0.93 4.09 -6.40
C ASP A 513 1.81 3.11 -7.20
N GLU A 514 1.19 2.50 -8.20
CA GLU A 514 1.82 1.50 -9.06
C GLU A 514 1.58 1.88 -10.51
N ASP A 515 2.62 1.85 -11.33
CA ASP A 515 2.53 2.01 -12.77
C ASP A 515 2.64 0.68 -13.51
N ALA A 516 1.96 0.61 -14.65
CA ALA A 516 2.12 -0.48 -15.58
C ALA A 516 3.09 -0.09 -16.70
N ILE A 517 4.11 -0.90 -16.93
CA ILE A 517 5.01 -0.78 -18.08
C ILE A 517 4.67 -1.82 -19.15
N MET A 518 4.83 -1.43 -20.42
CA MET A 518 4.72 -2.32 -21.58
C MET A 518 5.75 -1.95 -22.64
N MET A 519 6.21 -2.92 -23.43
CA MET A 519 7.14 -2.64 -24.53
C MET A 519 6.44 -1.78 -25.60
N LEU A 520 7.14 -0.77 -26.15
CA LEU A 520 6.54 0.18 -27.10
C LEU A 520 5.90 -0.55 -28.29
N LEU A 521 6.64 -1.46 -28.93
CA LEU A 521 6.15 -2.14 -30.13
C LEU A 521 4.98 -3.11 -29.84
N ASP A 522 4.91 -3.70 -28.64
CA ASP A 522 3.74 -4.48 -28.21
C ASP A 522 2.50 -3.57 -28.12
N GLY A 523 2.66 -2.41 -27.47
CA GLY A 523 1.64 -1.39 -27.38
C GLY A 523 1.14 -0.92 -28.75
N LEU A 524 2.02 -0.81 -29.76
CA LEU A 524 1.63 -0.38 -31.11
C LEU A 524 0.93 -1.48 -31.92
N LEU A 525 1.40 -2.74 -31.85
CA LEU A 525 0.89 -3.84 -32.68
C LEU A 525 -0.38 -4.49 -32.12
N ASN A 526 -0.51 -4.54 -30.79
CA ASN A 526 -1.52 -5.36 -30.13
C ASN A 526 -2.66 -4.56 -29.49
N PHE A 527 -2.47 -3.25 -29.29
CA PHE A 527 -3.54 -2.38 -28.84
C PHE A 527 -4.59 -2.13 -29.94
N SER A 528 -5.86 -2.12 -29.56
CA SER A 528 -6.92 -1.59 -30.42
C SER A 528 -8.10 -1.02 -29.63
N ARG A 529 -8.64 0.11 -30.09
CA ARG A 529 -9.85 0.70 -29.52
C ARG A 529 -11.09 -0.18 -29.73
N GLU A 530 -11.10 -1.06 -30.73
CA GLU A 530 -12.24 -1.94 -31.03
C GLU A 530 -12.41 -3.10 -30.03
N ILE A 531 -11.35 -3.46 -29.30
CA ILE A 531 -11.36 -4.52 -28.28
C ILE A 531 -11.57 -3.99 -26.87
N LEU A 532 -11.50 -2.67 -26.67
CA LEU A 532 -11.78 -2.04 -25.39
C LEU A 532 -13.23 -2.31 -24.93
N PRO A 533 -13.46 -2.57 -23.63
CA PRO A 533 -14.80 -2.74 -23.09
C PRO A 533 -15.71 -1.53 -23.38
N ALA A 534 -16.97 -1.78 -23.72
CA ALA A 534 -17.95 -0.73 -24.02
C ALA A 534 -18.37 0.13 -22.81
N ASN A 535 -17.90 -0.21 -21.60
CA ASN A 535 -18.25 0.50 -20.37
C ASN A 535 -17.26 1.65 -20.16
N ARG A 536 -17.72 2.82 -19.68
CA ARG A 536 -16.85 3.98 -19.40
C ARG A 536 -15.60 3.62 -18.59
N GLY A 537 -15.75 2.85 -17.50
CA GLY A 537 -14.62 2.44 -16.66
C GLY A 537 -13.66 1.40 -17.29
N GLY A 538 -13.95 0.89 -18.48
CA GLY A 538 -13.05 -0.01 -19.22
C GLY A 538 -12.21 0.67 -20.29
N GLN A 539 -12.47 1.95 -20.58
CA GLN A 539 -11.65 2.77 -21.48
C GLN A 539 -10.52 3.50 -20.73
N MET A 540 -10.70 3.73 -19.43
CA MET A 540 -9.63 4.12 -18.53
C MET A 540 -8.65 2.95 -18.36
N ASP A 541 -7.39 3.24 -18.07
CA ASP A 541 -6.30 2.25 -17.96
C ASP A 541 -5.92 1.64 -19.33
N ALA A 542 -6.01 2.41 -20.42
CA ALA A 542 -5.57 2.03 -21.77
C ALA A 542 -4.81 3.18 -22.43
N PRO A 543 -3.69 2.93 -23.15
CA PRO A 543 -2.86 3.99 -23.74
C PRO A 543 -3.54 4.58 -24.99
N LEU A 544 -4.53 5.46 -24.79
CA LEU A 544 -5.27 6.10 -25.87
C LEU A 544 -4.47 7.19 -26.58
N VAL A 545 -3.55 7.81 -25.84
CA VAL A 545 -2.61 8.85 -26.27
C VAL A 545 -1.24 8.50 -25.71
N LEU A 546 -0.18 8.79 -26.46
CA LEU A 546 1.21 8.58 -26.05
C LEU A 546 1.93 9.93 -26.00
N THR A 547 2.40 10.32 -24.82
CA THR A 547 3.25 11.50 -24.61
C THR A 547 4.69 11.10 -24.89
N THR A 548 5.32 11.72 -25.88
CA THR A 548 6.69 11.40 -26.31
C THR A 548 7.75 12.25 -25.63
N ARG A 549 7.38 13.43 -25.13
CA ARG A 549 8.27 14.37 -24.44
C ARG A 549 7.59 14.92 -23.20
N ILE A 550 8.36 15.04 -22.12
CA ILE A 550 7.86 15.63 -20.87
C ILE A 550 8.11 17.14 -20.90
N ASN A 551 7.05 17.90 -20.64
CA ASN A 551 7.11 19.33 -20.43
C ASN A 551 6.76 19.63 -18.96
N PRO A 552 7.69 20.17 -18.14
CA PRO A 552 7.44 20.45 -16.72
C PRO A 552 6.25 21.40 -16.47
N THR A 553 5.86 22.22 -17.44
CA THR A 553 4.66 23.08 -17.29
C THR A 553 3.33 22.32 -17.34
N GLU A 554 3.34 21.11 -17.90
CA GLU A 554 2.13 20.30 -18.12
C GLU A 554 1.97 19.15 -17.11
N VAL A 555 3.00 18.90 -16.29
CA VAL A 555 2.96 17.84 -15.27
C VAL A 555 2.20 18.27 -14.03
N ASP A 556 1.93 17.30 -13.15
CA ASP A 556 1.27 17.58 -11.88
C ASP A 556 2.09 18.54 -10.99
N LYS A 557 1.39 19.37 -10.22
CA LYS A 557 2.00 20.39 -9.35
C LYS A 557 2.85 19.81 -8.23
N GLU A 558 2.61 18.56 -7.83
CA GLU A 558 3.40 17.93 -6.76
C GLU A 558 4.88 17.85 -7.12
N ALA A 559 5.21 17.48 -8.37
CA ALA A 559 6.60 17.43 -8.83
C ALA A 559 7.26 18.82 -8.93
N LEU A 560 6.47 19.90 -8.98
CA LEU A 560 6.98 21.26 -8.99
C LEU A 560 7.48 21.72 -7.61
N ASN A 561 7.05 21.04 -6.53
CA ASN A 561 7.49 21.32 -5.16
C ASN A 561 8.70 20.46 -4.74
N VAL A 562 9.35 19.78 -5.68
CA VAL A 562 10.57 19.01 -5.37
C VAL A 562 11.73 19.97 -5.16
N ASP A 563 12.42 19.82 -4.04
CA ASP A 563 13.62 20.59 -3.73
C ASP A 563 14.78 20.13 -4.63
N CYS A 564 15.46 21.12 -5.22
CA CYS A 564 16.58 20.92 -6.13
C CYS A 564 17.90 21.42 -5.55
N ALA A 565 17.95 21.79 -4.27
CA ALA A 565 19.13 22.29 -3.60
C ALA A 565 20.09 21.15 -3.17
N TRP A 566 21.40 21.41 -3.26
CA TRP A 566 22.45 20.50 -2.76
C TRP A 566 22.58 20.52 -1.23
N TYR A 567 22.16 21.62 -0.60
CA TYR A 567 22.11 21.79 0.84
C TYR A 567 21.08 22.87 1.17
N TYR A 568 20.47 22.80 2.35
CA TYR A 568 19.65 23.89 2.85
C TYR A 568 20.52 24.94 3.55
N PRO A 569 20.25 26.25 3.37
CA PRO A 569 21.02 27.29 4.04
C PRO A 569 20.73 27.31 5.55
N SER A 570 21.68 27.78 6.35
CA SER A 570 21.50 27.95 7.81
C SER A 570 20.27 28.80 8.16
N ALA A 571 20.01 29.84 7.35
CA ALA A 571 18.84 30.70 7.50
C ALA A 571 17.51 29.93 7.43
N PHE A 572 17.42 28.87 6.62
CA PHE A 572 16.24 28.02 6.56
C PHE A 572 16.05 27.27 7.88
N TYR A 573 17.10 26.62 8.39
CA TYR A 573 17.04 25.90 9.67
C TYR A 573 16.68 26.82 10.85
N GLU A 574 17.29 27.99 10.95
CA GLU A 574 16.98 28.98 12.01
C GLU A 574 15.53 29.49 11.89
N ALA A 575 15.05 29.73 10.68
CA ALA A 575 13.66 30.15 10.45
C ALA A 575 12.67 29.06 10.90
N THR A 576 13.00 27.78 10.79
CA THR A 576 12.09 26.69 11.24
C THR A 576 11.80 26.71 12.74
N LEU A 577 12.64 27.35 13.56
CA LEU A 577 12.45 27.43 15.01
C LEU A 577 11.18 28.22 15.39
N SER A 578 10.78 29.20 14.58
CA SER A 578 9.52 29.94 14.77
C SER A 578 8.31 29.25 14.14
N GLN A 579 8.48 28.04 13.58
CA GLN A 579 7.45 27.25 12.90
C GLN A 579 6.63 28.06 11.86
N PRO A 580 7.29 28.82 10.96
CA PRO A 580 6.59 29.62 9.96
C PRO A 580 5.86 28.71 8.97
N GLN A 581 4.87 29.25 8.26
CA GLN A 581 4.28 28.51 7.15
C GLN A 581 5.33 28.29 6.05
N PRO A 582 5.37 27.12 5.38
CA PRO A 582 6.38 26.85 4.35
C PRO A 582 6.46 27.90 3.23
N LYS A 583 5.35 28.59 2.94
CA LYS A 583 5.28 29.66 1.93
C LYS A 583 6.09 30.91 2.31
N GLU A 584 6.29 31.16 3.59
CA GLU A 584 7.02 32.34 4.08
C GLU A 584 8.53 32.19 3.93
N VAL A 585 9.01 30.94 3.88
CA VAL A 585 10.44 30.58 3.75
C VAL A 585 10.77 29.98 2.38
N LEU A 586 9.81 30.01 1.45
CA LEU A 586 9.94 29.38 0.13
C LEU A 586 11.11 29.97 -0.67
N ASP A 587 11.37 31.27 -0.53
CA ASP A 587 12.49 31.97 -1.19
C ASP A 587 13.88 31.50 -0.71
N LEU A 588 13.95 30.77 0.42
CA LEU A 588 15.20 30.24 0.96
C LEU A 588 15.58 28.88 0.36
N VAL A 589 14.67 28.23 -0.36
CA VAL A 589 14.84 26.87 -0.89
C VAL A 589 14.59 26.86 -2.40
N ASP A 590 15.52 26.25 -3.14
CA ASP A 590 15.42 26.10 -4.58
C ASP A 590 14.51 24.92 -4.93
N ILE A 591 13.38 25.20 -5.58
CA ILE A 591 12.38 24.21 -6.00
C ILE A 591 12.18 24.22 -7.52
N VAL A 592 11.66 23.13 -8.08
CA VAL A 592 11.41 22.99 -9.52
C VAL A 592 10.54 24.12 -10.08
N ASP A 593 9.51 24.57 -9.34
CA ASP A 593 8.60 25.65 -9.77
C ASP A 593 9.35 26.95 -10.11
N MET A 594 10.43 27.27 -9.39
CA MET A 594 11.25 28.46 -9.63
C MET A 594 12.12 28.35 -10.90
N ARG A 595 12.28 27.13 -11.42
CA ARG A 595 13.14 26.83 -12.58
C ARG A 595 12.33 26.65 -13.87
N ILE A 596 11.00 26.75 -13.80
CA ILE A 596 10.11 26.67 -14.97
C ILE A 596 10.56 27.67 -16.05
N ASP A 597 10.33 27.31 -17.32
CA ASP A 597 10.77 28.05 -18.52
C ASP A 597 12.29 28.15 -18.72
N THR A 598 13.10 27.54 -17.84
CA THR A 598 14.55 27.39 -18.03
C THR A 598 14.93 25.93 -18.32
N PRO A 599 16.08 25.66 -18.95
CA PRO A 599 16.60 24.29 -19.10
C PRO A 599 16.82 23.56 -17.76
N LEU A 600 16.94 24.31 -16.66
CA LEU A 600 17.12 23.77 -15.30
C LEU A 600 15.82 23.17 -14.72
N SER A 601 14.68 23.34 -15.39
CA SER A 601 13.42 22.65 -15.03
C SER A 601 13.44 21.15 -15.33
N LEU A 602 14.38 20.68 -16.14
CA LEU A 602 14.53 19.27 -16.52
C LEU A 602 15.81 18.63 -16.00
N ARG A 603 16.81 19.45 -15.62
CA ARG A 603 18.17 19.04 -15.26
C ARG A 603 18.82 20.00 -14.26
N GLY A 604 19.97 19.62 -13.70
CA GLY A 604 20.69 20.35 -12.66
C GLY A 604 20.06 20.19 -11.28
N TYR A 605 19.40 19.07 -11.00
CA TYR A 605 18.78 18.83 -9.69
C TYR A 605 19.88 18.52 -8.67
N GLY A 606 19.76 19.05 -7.45
CA GLY A 606 20.60 18.67 -6.32
C GLY A 606 19.93 17.63 -5.44
N TYR A 607 20.69 17.10 -4.49
CA TYR A 607 20.19 16.29 -3.38
C TYR A 607 21.01 16.56 -2.13
N THR A 608 20.41 16.40 -0.95
CA THR A 608 21.04 16.76 0.34
C THR A 608 21.75 15.60 1.04
N HIS A 609 21.31 14.37 0.80
CA HIS A 609 21.83 13.17 1.46
C HIS A 609 22.17 12.11 0.42
N ASP A 610 23.41 11.63 0.43
CA ASP A 610 23.85 10.53 -0.40
C ASP A 610 23.42 9.18 0.19
N CYS A 611 23.34 8.17 -0.66
CA CYS A 611 23.11 6.79 -0.26
C CYS A 611 24.18 5.88 -0.86
N HIS A 612 24.56 4.84 -0.13
CA HIS A 612 25.55 3.87 -0.63
C HIS A 612 24.98 2.99 -1.75
N SER A 613 23.69 2.67 -1.70
CA SER A 613 22.97 1.94 -2.76
C SER A 613 21.48 2.28 -2.71
N LEU A 614 20.84 2.48 -3.87
CA LEU A 614 19.39 2.68 -3.99
C LEU A 614 18.55 1.55 -3.36
N ASP A 615 19.11 0.35 -3.26
CA ASP A 615 18.46 -0.87 -2.80
C ASP A 615 19.11 -1.43 -1.52
N ALA A 616 19.77 -0.61 -0.71
CA ALA A 616 20.47 -0.99 0.53
C ALA A 616 19.59 -1.59 1.66
N GLY A 617 18.36 -2.00 1.37
CA GLY A 617 17.39 -2.56 2.31
C GLY A 617 17.01 -4.02 2.00
N PRO A 618 16.09 -4.60 2.76
CA PRO A 618 15.56 -5.93 2.47
C PRO A 618 14.81 -5.94 1.13
N ALA A 619 15.17 -6.87 0.23
CA ALA A 619 14.58 -6.97 -1.12
C ALA A 619 13.06 -7.26 -1.14
N LEU A 620 12.51 -7.75 -0.03
CA LEU A 620 11.09 -8.05 0.17
C LEU A 620 10.65 -7.62 1.56
N SER A 621 9.46 -7.04 1.65
CA SER A 621 8.83 -6.83 2.94
C SER A 621 8.47 -8.16 3.61
N ALA A 622 8.66 -8.22 4.93
CA ALA A 622 8.24 -9.37 5.74
C ALA A 622 6.73 -9.68 5.59
N TYR A 623 5.92 -8.66 5.24
CA TYR A 623 4.50 -8.84 4.96
C TYR A 623 4.22 -9.83 3.81
N LYS A 624 5.12 -9.93 2.82
CA LYS A 624 4.99 -10.87 1.70
C LYS A 624 5.55 -12.25 2.01
N THR A 625 6.57 -12.35 2.86
CA THR A 625 7.17 -13.62 3.24
C THR A 625 6.28 -14.40 4.20
N LEU A 626 5.52 -13.70 5.05
CA LEU A 626 4.54 -14.31 5.93
C LEU A 626 3.30 -14.76 5.14
N GLU A 627 2.94 -16.03 5.23
CA GLU A 627 1.82 -16.60 4.48
C GLU A 627 0.47 -16.34 5.15
N THR A 628 0.40 -16.58 6.47
CA THR A 628 -0.88 -16.53 7.18
C THR A 628 -1.15 -15.14 7.78
N MET A 629 -2.44 -14.81 7.92
CA MET A 629 -2.86 -13.55 8.54
C MET A 629 -2.49 -13.50 10.02
N VAL A 630 -2.47 -14.65 10.70
CA VAL A 630 -2.08 -14.76 12.11
C VAL A 630 -0.61 -14.40 12.29
N ASP A 631 0.26 -14.91 11.41
CA ASP A 631 1.70 -14.61 11.48
C ASP A 631 1.96 -13.12 11.20
N LYS A 632 1.26 -12.55 10.21
CA LYS A 632 1.36 -11.10 9.89
C LYS A 632 0.98 -10.23 11.07
N MET A 633 -0.11 -10.59 11.75
CA MET A 633 -0.61 -9.87 12.91
C MET A 633 0.32 -10.03 14.11
N ASN A 634 0.81 -11.24 14.38
CA ASN A 634 1.79 -11.48 15.44
C ASN A 634 3.09 -10.71 15.18
N GLY A 635 3.60 -10.72 13.94
CA GLY A 635 4.75 -9.92 13.56
C GLY A 635 4.52 -8.42 13.78
N GLN A 636 3.34 -7.90 13.42
CA GLN A 636 2.99 -6.50 13.66
C GLN A 636 2.98 -6.15 15.16
N LEU A 637 2.34 -6.98 15.98
CA LEU A 637 2.22 -6.72 17.42
C LEU A 637 3.54 -6.95 18.17
N GLU A 638 4.36 -7.90 17.74
CA GLU A 638 5.71 -8.12 18.28
C GLU A 638 6.64 -6.94 17.98
N ILE A 639 6.58 -6.36 16.77
CA ILE A 639 7.29 -5.12 16.46
C ILE A 639 6.77 -3.99 17.36
N GLY A 640 5.46 -3.87 17.52
CA GLY A 640 4.85 -2.91 18.44
C GLY A 640 5.42 -3.03 19.86
N ARG A 641 5.61 -4.26 20.37
CA ARG A 641 6.19 -4.51 21.70
C ARG A 641 7.65 -4.05 21.83
N LYS A 642 8.40 -4.04 20.73
CA LYS A 642 9.82 -3.62 20.73
C LYS A 642 9.98 -2.10 20.62
N LEU A 643 8.95 -1.39 20.13
CA LEU A 643 9.02 0.04 19.86
C LEU A 643 8.46 0.85 21.03
N ARG A 644 9.28 1.76 21.58
CA ARG A 644 8.83 2.72 22.61
C ARG A 644 7.67 3.61 22.16
N ALA A 645 7.62 3.93 20.86
CA ALA A 645 6.63 4.85 20.29
C ALA A 645 5.23 4.22 20.09
N VAL A 646 5.06 2.92 20.33
CA VAL A 646 3.83 2.19 19.99
C VAL A 646 3.24 1.53 21.23
N ASP A 647 2.05 1.96 21.63
CA ASP A 647 1.25 1.22 22.61
C ASP A 647 0.53 0.04 21.95
N VAL A 648 1.00 -1.17 22.26
CA VAL A 648 0.51 -2.42 21.70
C VAL A 648 -0.94 -2.70 22.07
N ARG A 649 -1.40 -2.31 23.27
CA ARG A 649 -2.79 -2.54 23.70
C ARG A 649 -3.74 -1.68 22.89
N THR A 650 -3.35 -0.42 22.65
CA THR A 650 -4.11 0.48 21.79
C THR A 650 -4.14 -0.02 20.35
N VAL A 651 -3.01 -0.48 19.81
CA VAL A 651 -2.96 -1.05 18.45
C VAL A 651 -3.81 -2.31 18.34
N ALA A 652 -3.69 -3.25 19.27
CA ALA A 652 -4.49 -4.48 19.30
C ALA A 652 -5.99 -4.17 19.36
N SER A 653 -6.40 -3.27 20.27
CA SER A 653 -7.80 -2.84 20.41
C SER A 653 -8.32 -2.16 19.13
N SER A 654 -7.50 -1.32 18.49
CA SER A 654 -7.85 -0.66 17.23
C SER A 654 -8.02 -1.65 16.07
N VAL A 655 -7.10 -2.62 15.92
CA VAL A 655 -7.18 -3.64 14.88
C VAL A 655 -8.43 -4.49 15.04
N VAL A 656 -8.74 -4.91 16.27
CA VAL A 656 -9.94 -5.69 16.57
C VAL A 656 -11.22 -4.90 16.23
N ARG A 657 -11.30 -3.64 16.66
CA ARG A 657 -12.48 -2.80 16.45
C ARG A 657 -12.70 -2.39 14.99
N SER A 658 -11.63 -2.07 14.28
CA SER A 658 -11.71 -1.51 12.92
C SER A 658 -11.71 -2.58 11.82
N HIS A 659 -11.12 -3.76 12.06
CA HIS A 659 -11.02 -4.82 11.05
C HIS A 659 -11.80 -6.08 11.44
N PHE A 660 -11.49 -6.70 12.59
CA PHE A 660 -12.05 -8.02 12.91
C PHE A 660 -13.53 -8.00 13.27
N LEU A 661 -13.98 -7.09 14.14
CA LEU A 661 -15.39 -7.00 14.53
C LEU A 661 -16.31 -6.67 13.33
N PRO A 662 -15.98 -5.70 12.46
CA PRO A 662 -16.75 -5.45 11.23
C PRO A 662 -16.80 -6.65 10.29
N ASP A 663 -15.67 -7.34 10.08
CA ASP A 663 -15.61 -8.51 9.19
C ASP A 663 -16.43 -9.69 9.75
N LEU A 664 -16.30 -9.99 11.05
CA LEU A 664 -17.09 -11.03 11.72
C LEU A 664 -18.58 -10.74 11.62
N ARG A 665 -19.00 -9.51 11.96
CA ARG A 665 -20.41 -9.09 11.86
C ARG A 665 -20.91 -9.12 10.42
N GLY A 666 -20.10 -8.64 9.49
CA GLY A 666 -20.40 -8.62 8.06
C GLY A 666 -20.60 -10.04 7.51
N ASN A 667 -19.69 -10.95 7.83
CA ASN A 667 -19.77 -12.35 7.42
C ASN A 667 -20.97 -13.07 8.04
N LEU A 668 -21.29 -12.81 9.31
CA LEU A 668 -22.46 -13.39 9.99
C LEU A 668 -23.78 -12.93 9.34
N VAL A 669 -23.92 -11.63 9.07
CA VAL A 669 -25.08 -11.07 8.37
C VAL A 669 -25.16 -11.58 6.93
N ALA A 670 -24.02 -11.68 6.24
CA ALA A 670 -23.95 -12.22 4.90
C ALA A 670 -24.37 -13.70 4.88
N PHE A 671 -23.93 -14.51 5.85
CA PHE A 671 -24.26 -15.93 5.96
C PHE A 671 -25.76 -16.16 6.12
N THR A 672 -26.43 -15.39 6.97
CA THR A 672 -27.89 -15.52 7.21
C THR A 672 -28.73 -15.03 6.03
N ARG A 673 -28.21 -14.13 5.19
CA ARG A 673 -28.92 -13.54 4.03
C ARG A 673 -28.42 -14.05 2.68
N GLN A 674 -27.57 -15.07 2.68
CA GLN A 674 -26.84 -15.48 1.48
C GLN A 674 -27.74 -16.06 0.39
N LYS A 675 -27.24 -16.01 -0.85
CA LYS A 675 -27.81 -16.75 -1.98
C LYS A 675 -27.12 -18.10 -2.10
N ILE A 676 -27.80 -19.05 -2.72
CA ILE A 676 -27.28 -20.39 -2.99
C ILE A 676 -26.95 -20.49 -4.47
N ARG A 677 -25.75 -20.94 -4.81
CA ARG A 677 -25.27 -20.99 -6.19
C ARG A 677 -25.16 -22.44 -6.67
N CYS A 678 -25.62 -22.71 -7.87
CA CYS A 678 -25.38 -23.99 -8.52
C CYS A 678 -23.94 -24.07 -9.03
N MET A 679 -23.22 -25.14 -8.71
CA MET A 679 -21.83 -25.35 -9.14
C MET A 679 -21.70 -25.65 -10.65
N LYS A 680 -22.79 -26.10 -11.29
CA LYS A 680 -22.81 -26.47 -12.72
C LYS A 680 -23.20 -25.30 -13.63
N CYS A 681 -24.36 -24.68 -13.41
CA CYS A 681 -24.85 -23.59 -14.25
C CYS A 681 -24.56 -22.18 -13.71
N ALA A 682 -23.97 -22.07 -12.51
CA ALA A 682 -23.67 -20.82 -11.83
C ALA A 682 -24.89 -19.94 -11.51
N HIS A 683 -26.13 -20.43 -11.66
CA HIS A 683 -27.33 -19.69 -11.28
C HIS A 683 -27.41 -19.52 -9.76
N SER A 684 -27.86 -18.36 -9.31
CA SER A 684 -27.96 -17.99 -7.90
C SER A 684 -29.42 -17.89 -7.47
N TYR A 685 -29.84 -18.78 -6.57
CA TYR A 685 -31.15 -18.77 -5.96
C TYR A 685 -31.15 -17.95 -4.67
N ARG A 686 -32.22 -17.21 -4.43
CA ARG A 686 -32.45 -16.52 -3.15
C ARG A 686 -32.74 -17.49 -2.00
N ARG A 687 -33.34 -18.64 -2.30
CA ARG A 687 -33.72 -19.69 -1.33
C ARG A 687 -33.32 -21.05 -1.88
N LEU A 688 -33.05 -22.02 -0.99
CA LEU A 688 -32.75 -23.38 -1.42
C LEU A 688 -34.00 -23.99 -2.09
N PRO A 689 -33.91 -24.49 -3.33
CA PRO A 689 -34.95 -25.32 -3.92
C PRO A 689 -35.21 -26.54 -3.03
N LEU A 690 -36.48 -26.84 -2.75
CA LEU A 690 -36.88 -27.99 -1.92
C LEU A 690 -36.36 -29.33 -2.47
N ALA A 691 -36.14 -29.41 -3.78
CA ALA A 691 -35.54 -30.59 -4.43
C ALA A 691 -34.06 -30.83 -4.07
N GLY A 692 -33.40 -29.92 -3.34
CA GLY A 692 -31.97 -30.02 -2.98
C GLY A 692 -30.99 -29.88 -4.17
N LYS A 693 -31.51 -29.84 -5.40
CA LYS A 693 -30.75 -29.74 -6.66
C LYS A 693 -31.17 -28.51 -7.46
N CYS A 694 -30.33 -28.11 -8.41
CA CYS A 694 -30.63 -26.98 -9.29
C CYS A 694 -31.80 -27.28 -10.24
N ILE A 695 -32.88 -26.53 -10.09
CA ILE A 695 -34.12 -26.59 -10.90
C ILE A 695 -34.09 -25.71 -12.16
N GLN A 696 -32.95 -25.08 -12.47
CA GLN A 696 -32.86 -24.16 -13.60
C GLN A 696 -33.00 -24.93 -14.91
N THR A 697 -33.93 -24.50 -15.76
CA THR A 697 -34.05 -25.05 -17.10
C THR A 697 -32.80 -24.71 -17.92
N LYS A 698 -32.25 -25.70 -18.62
CA LYS A 698 -31.17 -25.48 -19.59
C LYS A 698 -31.71 -24.50 -20.64
N LYS A 699 -31.29 -23.22 -20.60
CA LYS A 699 -31.59 -22.28 -21.68
C LYS A 699 -30.94 -22.84 -22.96
N GLY A 700 -31.77 -23.14 -23.95
CA GLY A 700 -31.45 -23.94 -25.12
C GLY A 700 -30.14 -23.55 -25.80
N GLY A 701 -29.18 -24.48 -25.77
CA GLY A 701 -28.05 -24.56 -26.69
C GLY A 701 -28.07 -25.86 -27.50
N ASP A 702 -28.65 -26.93 -26.94
CA ASP A 702 -28.61 -28.29 -27.50
C ASP A 702 -29.96 -28.75 -28.12
N ALA A 703 -30.93 -27.84 -28.30
CA ALA A 703 -32.27 -28.21 -28.76
C ALA A 703 -32.42 -28.35 -30.29
N MET A 704 -31.33 -28.52 -31.05
CA MET A 704 -31.37 -28.72 -32.51
C MET A 704 -30.37 -29.77 -33.02
N ALA A 705 -29.95 -30.71 -32.15
CA ALA A 705 -29.22 -31.91 -32.57
C ALA A 705 -30.13 -33.16 -32.50
N GLY A 706 -31.39 -33.00 -32.92
CA GLY A 706 -32.41 -34.05 -32.80
C GLY A 706 -33.62 -33.74 -33.66
N VAL A 707 -33.42 -33.48 -34.96
CA VAL A 707 -34.47 -33.67 -35.96
C VAL A 707 -34.00 -34.80 -36.85
N GLY A 708 -34.31 -36.02 -36.41
CA GLY A 708 -33.94 -37.25 -37.08
C GLY A 708 -33.64 -38.33 -36.05
N LEU A 709 -34.53 -39.33 -35.99
CA LEU A 709 -34.50 -40.54 -35.14
C LEU A 709 -35.28 -40.37 -33.82
N GLY A 710 -36.46 -41.00 -33.80
CA GLY A 710 -37.39 -41.03 -32.68
C GLY A 710 -36.82 -41.74 -31.45
N ILE A 711 -36.12 -40.98 -30.62
CA ILE A 711 -35.76 -41.35 -29.26
C ILE A 711 -36.64 -40.51 -28.34
N GLU A 712 -37.35 -41.18 -27.44
CA GLU A 712 -38.21 -40.57 -26.42
C GLU A 712 -37.48 -39.44 -25.70
N ALA A 713 -38.15 -38.29 -25.60
CA ALA A 713 -37.61 -37.11 -24.94
C ALA A 713 -37.47 -37.36 -23.43
N ASP A 714 -36.24 -37.65 -22.99
CA ASP A 714 -35.91 -37.70 -21.57
C ASP A 714 -36.21 -36.32 -20.95
N ASP A 715 -37.17 -36.30 -20.03
CA ASP A 715 -37.92 -35.13 -19.53
C ASP A 715 -37.09 -34.25 -18.58
N ASN A 716 -35.76 -34.42 -18.55
CA ASN A 716 -34.86 -33.75 -17.62
C ASN A 716 -34.22 -32.49 -18.21
N ARG A 717 -35.07 -31.51 -18.54
CA ARG A 717 -34.67 -30.15 -18.96
C ARG A 717 -34.01 -29.32 -17.84
N GLN A 718 -33.94 -29.85 -16.62
CA GLN A 718 -33.36 -29.16 -15.47
C GLN A 718 -31.86 -29.41 -15.33
N CYS A 719 -31.13 -28.45 -14.78
CA CYS A 719 -29.67 -28.51 -14.62
C CYS A 719 -29.22 -29.70 -13.74
N GLY A 720 -29.95 -29.96 -12.65
CA GLY A 720 -29.69 -31.06 -11.71
C GLY A 720 -28.39 -30.94 -10.91
N GLY A 721 -27.64 -29.83 -11.05
CA GLY A 721 -26.34 -29.66 -10.39
C GLY A 721 -26.45 -29.37 -8.89
N ASN A 722 -25.39 -29.73 -8.16
CA ASN A 722 -25.26 -29.47 -6.73
C ASN A 722 -25.29 -27.97 -6.41
N LEU A 723 -25.89 -27.66 -5.28
CA LEU A 723 -26.06 -26.31 -4.76
C LEU A 723 -25.06 -26.10 -3.62
N ALA A 724 -24.34 -24.99 -3.67
CA ALA A 724 -23.38 -24.60 -2.65
C ALA A 724 -23.79 -23.26 -2.05
N LEU A 725 -23.54 -23.14 -0.73
CA LEU A 725 -23.57 -21.87 -0.03
C LEU A 725 -22.52 -20.92 -0.63
N THR A 726 -22.83 -19.63 -0.69
CA THR A 726 -21.87 -18.61 -1.16
C THR A 726 -20.95 -18.15 -0.05
N VAL A 727 -21.39 -18.22 1.20
CA VAL A 727 -20.60 -18.00 2.41
C VAL A 727 -20.65 -19.28 3.24
N THR A 728 -19.49 -19.87 3.51
CA THR A 728 -19.38 -21.11 4.31
C THR A 728 -19.29 -20.80 5.80
N GLU A 729 -19.66 -21.76 6.65
CA GLU A 729 -19.49 -21.64 8.11
C GLU A 729 -18.02 -21.37 8.49
N GLY A 730 -17.08 -22.07 7.86
CA GLY A 730 -15.65 -21.88 8.10
C GLY A 730 -15.17 -20.45 7.86
N ALA A 731 -15.78 -19.72 6.91
CA ALA A 731 -15.45 -18.31 6.67
C ALA A 731 -15.88 -17.41 7.85
N VAL A 732 -16.98 -17.74 8.54
CA VAL A 732 -17.46 -17.01 9.71
C VAL A 732 -16.61 -17.32 10.94
N ARG A 733 -16.26 -18.60 11.17
CA ARG A 733 -15.47 -19.02 12.35
C ARG A 733 -14.00 -18.63 12.28
N LYS A 734 -13.43 -18.46 11.08
CA LYS A 734 -11.99 -18.21 10.86
C LYS A 734 -11.41 -17.11 11.76
N TYR A 735 -12.14 -16.01 11.96
CA TYR A 735 -11.63 -14.85 12.68
C TYR A 735 -11.81 -14.91 14.20
N ILE A 736 -12.66 -15.80 14.73
CA ILE A 736 -12.92 -15.89 16.17
C ILE A 736 -11.67 -16.37 16.90
N ASN A 737 -11.06 -17.46 16.42
CA ASN A 737 -9.86 -18.04 17.04
C ASN A 737 -8.69 -17.05 17.02
N VAL A 738 -8.53 -16.31 15.91
CA VAL A 738 -7.48 -15.30 15.76
C VAL A 738 -7.70 -14.15 16.74
N THR A 739 -8.94 -13.65 16.81
CA THR A 739 -9.28 -12.53 17.70
C THR A 739 -9.10 -12.93 19.17
N GLY A 740 -9.49 -14.15 19.55
CA GLY A 740 -9.29 -14.67 20.92
C GLY A 740 -7.81 -14.77 21.29
N HIS A 741 -6.96 -15.20 20.37
CA HIS A 741 -5.50 -15.23 20.60
C HIS A 741 -4.95 -13.81 20.86
N VAL A 742 -5.34 -12.82 20.06
CA VAL A 742 -4.88 -11.42 20.25
C VAL A 742 -5.27 -10.88 21.61
N VAL A 743 -6.53 -11.05 21.99
CA VAL A 743 -7.09 -10.56 23.25
C VAL A 743 -6.34 -11.16 24.44
N ASN A 744 -6.08 -12.46 24.41
CA ASN A 744 -5.41 -13.17 25.50
C ASN A 744 -3.91 -12.87 25.57
N THR A 745 -3.25 -12.67 24.43
CA THR A 745 -1.79 -12.50 24.39
C THR A 745 -1.37 -11.04 24.57
N TYR A 746 -2.09 -10.07 24.01
CA TYR A 746 -1.69 -8.67 23.99
C TYR A 746 -2.53 -7.77 24.89
N GLY A 747 -3.70 -8.24 25.34
CA GLY A 747 -4.65 -7.43 26.09
C GLY A 747 -5.39 -6.43 25.20
N VAL A 748 -6.65 -6.18 25.54
CA VAL A 748 -7.49 -5.15 24.92
C VAL A 748 -8.34 -4.50 25.99
N ASP A 749 -8.97 -3.37 25.68
CA ASP A 749 -9.93 -2.74 26.58
C ASP A 749 -11.12 -3.67 26.91
N ASN A 750 -11.69 -3.51 28.11
CA ASN A 750 -12.76 -4.37 28.61
C ASN A 750 -13.99 -4.40 27.71
N TYR A 751 -14.32 -3.27 27.07
CA TYR A 751 -15.46 -3.18 26.17
C TYR A 751 -15.24 -4.02 24.90
N THR A 752 -14.05 -3.94 24.31
CA THR A 752 -13.65 -4.74 23.15
C THR A 752 -13.66 -6.24 23.49
N LYS A 753 -13.13 -6.62 24.66
CA LYS A 753 -13.15 -8.02 25.13
C LYS A 753 -14.57 -8.58 25.22
N GLN A 754 -15.48 -7.86 25.89
CA GLN A 754 -16.88 -8.29 26.05
C GLN A 754 -17.60 -8.44 24.70
N ASN A 755 -17.37 -7.51 23.75
CA ASN A 755 -17.96 -7.58 22.41
C ASN A 755 -17.56 -8.84 21.63
N ILE A 756 -16.28 -9.23 21.74
CA ILE A 756 -15.77 -10.44 21.06
C ILE A 756 -16.39 -11.69 21.68
N GLU A 757 -16.41 -11.78 23.01
CA GLU A 757 -17.02 -12.91 23.71
C GLU A 757 -18.50 -13.06 23.36
N TRP A 758 -19.24 -11.95 23.27
CA TRP A 758 -20.65 -11.96 22.88
C TRP A 758 -20.85 -12.41 21.43
N LEU A 759 -20.03 -11.94 20.49
CA LEU A 759 -20.10 -12.37 19.09
C LEU A 759 -19.70 -13.84 18.92
N ALA A 760 -18.67 -14.31 19.64
CA ALA A 760 -18.26 -15.70 19.60
C ALA A 760 -19.40 -16.63 20.05
N LYS A 761 -20.04 -16.31 21.19
CA LYS A 761 -21.23 -17.03 21.68
C LYS A 761 -22.39 -16.98 20.68
N SER A 762 -22.62 -15.84 20.03
CA SER A 762 -23.67 -15.69 19.02
C SER A 762 -23.43 -16.57 17.80
N VAL A 763 -22.18 -16.68 17.35
CA VAL A 763 -21.80 -17.56 16.23
C VAL A 763 -21.96 -19.02 16.63
N GLU A 764 -21.49 -19.42 17.81
CA GLU A 764 -21.66 -20.79 18.31
C GLU A 764 -23.14 -21.18 18.43
N SER A 765 -23.97 -20.29 18.97
CA SER A 765 -25.42 -20.52 19.07
C SER A 765 -26.11 -20.66 17.72
N LEU A 766 -25.62 -20.00 16.66
CA LEU A 766 -26.21 -20.11 15.33
C LEU A 766 -25.93 -21.46 14.66
N PHE A 767 -24.75 -22.05 14.91
CA PHE A 767 -24.28 -23.25 14.22
C PHE A 767 -24.41 -24.53 15.04
N ASN A 768 -24.34 -24.45 16.36
CA ASN A 768 -24.51 -25.61 17.22
C ASN A 768 -25.99 -25.96 17.30
N ASN A 769 -26.30 -27.21 16.96
CA ASN A 769 -27.62 -27.78 17.11
C ASN A 769 -27.59 -28.64 18.37
N ASP A 770 -28.30 -28.24 19.44
CA ASP A 770 -28.27 -28.91 20.75
C ASP A 770 -28.63 -30.41 20.70
N ARG A 771 -29.26 -30.86 19.60
CA ARG A 771 -29.64 -32.26 19.36
C ARG A 771 -28.52 -33.14 18.79
N ALA A 772 -27.38 -32.58 18.35
CA ALA A 772 -26.32 -33.31 17.66
C ALA A 772 -24.92 -32.86 18.13
N ARG A 773 -24.68 -32.89 19.44
CA ARG A 773 -23.40 -32.47 20.03
C ARG A 773 -22.40 -33.63 20.04
N GLN A 774 -21.31 -33.51 19.31
CA GLN A 774 -20.15 -34.41 19.42
C GLN A 774 -19.29 -33.92 20.58
N ALA A 775 -19.36 -34.60 21.72
CA ALA A 775 -18.58 -34.26 22.91
C ALA A 775 -17.09 -34.63 22.71
N SER A 776 -16.19 -33.78 23.19
CA SER A 776 -14.78 -34.12 23.25
C SER A 776 -14.50 -35.02 24.45
N LEU A 777 -13.48 -35.88 24.37
CA LEU A 777 -13.06 -36.73 25.49
C LEU A 777 -12.67 -35.91 26.74
N PHE A 778 -12.23 -34.67 26.54
CA PHE A 778 -11.91 -33.72 27.61
C PHE A 778 -13.14 -33.14 28.32
N ASP A 779 -14.32 -33.16 27.68
CA ASP A 779 -15.56 -32.72 28.34
C ASP A 779 -16.11 -33.78 29.32
N PHE A 780 -15.54 -34.99 29.28
CA PHE A 780 -15.92 -36.14 30.13
C PHE A 780 -14.95 -36.43 31.27
N ILE A 781 -13.75 -35.83 31.24
CA ILE A 781 -12.74 -35.90 32.31
C ILE A 781 -12.86 -34.62 33.13
#